data_AF-A0A3M1KZP7-F1
#
_entry.id   AF-A0A3M1KZP7-F1
#
_cell.length_a   1.000
_cell.length_b   1.000
_cell.length_c   1.000
_cell.angle_alpha   90.00
_cell.angle_beta   90.00
_cell.angle_gamma   90.00
#
_symmetry.space_group_name_H-M   'P 1'
#
loop_
_entity.id
_entity.type
_entity.pdbx_description
1 polymer ?
#
loop_
_entity_poly.entity_id
_entity_poly.type
_entity_poly.pdbx_seq_one_letter_code
_entity_poly.pdbx_strand_id
1 'polypeptide(L)'
;MRKPWLKTVALFTVSLVSQSWLIDFHSPQPVFAQANSCAEITNPLTSEEETYARTAWQYFLNNYQPETGFTNSTGGYPSGTLWDMGNYLMALNAARWLNLIAQAEFDQKLNKFLSSLSGLKLFEDSLPNKVYNAATGEMVDYGNNVIERGIGWSALDIGRILAAFHVLRTCHPQYEDWLQSIVDRWAVERSMQDGYMFGATVLEDGQTLPVQEGRLGYEEYAARGYQLWGFNVPVALSFEPFKLVEIYGVKIPVDTRNYQATNANNYVVSESYILDGIEFGFLGKQMQDYAGRILEVQKRRYEATGQLTAITEDNIDGAPYFLYNTIFANGVPWATITEKNELYPQLRSISTKAAFGWRYIFPESEYAQKLFEVAKGLMSPDGGGFYAGLYEETNQPNTALTGNTNGLIMEILYYKARGNRPLIGSQGVDISTGKPEEIVIAKDYPPPANYQNNQVSTPPPPRENKEQKEQKNRQNTQLENNDRQATEKSVNNQSQSNPQQIVRVTPIPQVGEIQNSACGKLTRPLSFAEKRYASAAWSYFESNYHAETGLVSDRSDMKAATLWGLGDYLVALQAAFELGIISPEKFDTRVRTLLGSLQQLPLFAGELPHRGYDIRSLQPVDYGNNFTPEGTGWSGLDVGRILLAFHHLKSCYPQYTEAIDSIVLDWSYFRVITNGRINAAIVEKDSKGRILTRVYPVNELGYEEYAARGFQLWGFAVDKSAVGGEYETLTVSGKKIPTRRLRGEEKSENPYTVSNPFLRYGLELGFDPAMLSLFYPILEIEAAKYQTEGLITASGTALIQKEPYVIHSAIIAKQEPWVTLIYDGSSAPEKRVVSTAAAFSYYALSPQSEYTQALYSSILDLYHPRLGYYEGFYESNGEPAFGFTATTNSIILQALLYRFSQQKPLLVDKINSDSPWWQAIKAGNSGNGLPTVAKPQIRLVNSDFGTYWTHLTSDTSEVSTSVKKKIEITEEETREDAKIEKVDDISYAANDKNKLLVEEVEESIV
;
A
#
# COMPACT_ATOMS: atom_id res chain seq x y z
N MET A 1 22.89 18.29 -96.25
CA MET A 1 22.37 17.47 -97.37
C MET A 1 20.88 17.21 -97.16
N ARG A 2 20.07 17.62 -98.13
CA ARG A 2 18.73 17.13 -98.55
C ARG A 2 17.63 16.82 -97.50
N LYS A 3 16.62 17.71 -97.44
CA LYS A 3 15.17 17.36 -97.49
C LYS A 3 14.82 16.84 -98.93
N PRO A 4 13.62 16.29 -99.30
CA PRO A 4 12.30 16.41 -98.65
C PRO A 4 11.30 15.21 -98.76
N TRP A 5 10.11 15.40 -98.13
CA TRP A 5 8.74 15.04 -98.60
C TRP A 5 8.33 13.55 -98.77
N LEU A 6 7.09 13.09 -98.59
CA LEU A 6 5.83 13.56 -97.98
C LEU A 6 4.86 12.37 -98.07
N LYS A 7 3.99 12.16 -97.06
CA LYS A 7 2.54 11.91 -97.16
C LYS A 7 2.01 11.12 -95.96
N THR A 8 1.47 11.90 -95.02
CA THR A 8 0.12 11.84 -94.45
C THR A 8 -0.65 10.51 -94.37
N VAL A 9 -1.36 10.42 -93.23
CA VAL A 9 -2.57 9.64 -92.91
C VAL A 9 -2.32 8.43 -92.01
N ALA A 10 -2.62 8.68 -90.73
CA ALA A 10 -3.38 7.86 -89.77
C ALA A 10 -3.44 6.33 -89.95
N LEU A 11 -3.29 5.65 -88.82
CA LEU A 11 -3.44 4.21 -88.55
C LEU A 11 -2.22 3.35 -88.93
N PHE A 12 -1.53 2.85 -87.91
CA PHE A 12 -1.44 1.43 -87.55
C PHE A 12 -0.17 1.15 -86.73
N THR A 13 -0.34 1.04 -85.42
CA THR A 13 0.25 -0.05 -84.64
C THR A 13 -0.82 -0.53 -83.67
N VAL A 14 -1.79 -1.23 -84.23
CA VAL A 14 -2.70 -2.17 -83.55
C VAL A 14 -2.26 -3.55 -83.99
N SER A 15 -1.56 -4.29 -83.13
CA SER A 15 -1.76 -5.73 -82.88
C SER A 15 -0.81 -6.19 -81.78
N LEU A 16 -1.37 -6.86 -80.75
CA LEU A 16 -0.82 -7.25 -79.44
C LEU A 16 -0.82 -6.09 -78.42
N VAL A 17 -1.89 -5.81 -77.68
CA VAL A 17 -2.60 -6.70 -76.74
C VAL A 17 -4.11 -6.46 -76.85
N SER A 18 -4.85 -7.53 -77.07
CA SER A 18 -6.28 -7.55 -77.41
C SER A 18 -7.20 -7.55 -76.20
N GLN A 19 -8.26 -6.75 -76.32
CA GLN A 19 -9.55 -6.77 -75.59
C GLN A 19 -9.63 -5.94 -74.30
N SER A 20 -10.00 -4.68 -74.46
CA SER A 20 -10.64 -3.87 -73.42
C SER A 20 -11.67 -2.96 -74.10
N TRP A 21 -12.86 -2.82 -73.49
CA TRP A 21 -14.02 -2.01 -73.88
C TRP A 21 -15.06 -2.67 -74.80
N LEU A 22 -15.94 -3.49 -74.20
CA LEU A 22 -17.38 -3.35 -74.43
C LEU A 22 -17.94 -2.56 -73.23
N ILE A 23 -18.45 -1.36 -73.54
CA ILE A 23 -19.21 -0.50 -72.64
C ILE A 23 -20.63 -1.06 -72.63
N ASP A 24 -20.99 -1.79 -71.58
CA ASP A 24 -22.40 -1.90 -71.21
C ASP A 24 -22.77 -0.62 -70.45
N PHE A 25 -23.63 0.20 -71.07
CA PHE A 25 -24.40 1.22 -70.35
C PHE A 25 -25.36 0.50 -69.38
N HIS A 26 -24.87 0.09 -68.22
CA HIS A 26 -25.74 -0.03 -67.06
C HIS A 26 -26.01 1.39 -66.57
N SER A 27 -27.26 1.83 -66.69
CA SER A 27 -27.76 2.95 -65.90
C SER A 27 -27.27 2.78 -64.45
N PRO A 28 -26.87 3.85 -63.74
CA PRO A 28 -26.62 3.74 -62.31
C PRO A 28 -27.92 3.26 -61.67
N GLN A 29 -27.99 1.94 -61.44
CA GLN A 29 -28.84 1.42 -60.39
C GLN A 29 -28.41 2.17 -59.14
N PRO A 30 -29.33 2.76 -58.36
CA PRO A 30 -28.94 3.28 -57.07
C PRO A 30 -28.24 2.14 -56.34
N VAL A 31 -26.94 2.27 -56.11
CA VAL A 31 -26.27 1.44 -55.12
C VAL A 31 -26.92 1.88 -53.82
N PHE A 32 -27.96 1.15 -53.43
CA PHE A 32 -28.57 1.34 -52.13
C PHE A 32 -27.43 1.20 -51.13
N ALA A 33 -27.15 2.29 -50.42
CA ALA A 33 -26.25 2.30 -49.30
C ALA A 33 -26.54 1.04 -48.47
N GLN A 34 -25.53 0.20 -48.26
CA GLN A 34 -25.61 -0.80 -47.22
C GLN A 34 -26.03 -0.05 -45.95
N ALA A 35 -27.14 -0.47 -45.35
CA ALA A 35 -27.70 0.20 -44.18
C ALA A 35 -26.59 0.35 -43.14
N ASN A 36 -26.13 1.58 -42.95
CA ASN A 36 -25.07 1.86 -42.00
C ASN A 36 -25.66 1.65 -40.60
N SER A 37 -25.27 0.56 -39.94
CA SER A 37 -25.82 0.18 -38.63
C SER A 37 -25.61 1.26 -37.55
N CYS A 38 -24.72 2.23 -37.77
CA CYS A 38 -24.52 3.38 -36.90
C CYS A 38 -25.65 4.43 -37.01
N ALA A 39 -26.38 4.46 -38.14
CA ALA A 39 -27.52 5.33 -38.37
C ALA A 39 -28.82 4.80 -37.73
N GLU A 40 -28.84 3.53 -37.32
CA GLU A 40 -30.04 2.88 -36.76
C GLU A 40 -30.28 3.31 -35.30
N ILE A 41 -31.01 4.42 -35.12
CA ILE A 41 -31.54 4.84 -33.82
C ILE A 41 -32.89 4.15 -33.59
N THR A 42 -32.88 3.06 -32.81
CA THR A 42 -34.09 2.26 -32.54
C THR A 42 -34.82 2.67 -31.26
N ASN A 43 -34.17 3.43 -30.37
CA ASN A 43 -34.75 3.92 -29.13
C ASN A 43 -34.37 5.40 -28.90
N PRO A 44 -34.96 6.34 -29.67
CA PRO A 44 -34.60 7.77 -29.63
C PRO A 44 -34.49 8.34 -28.22
N LEU A 45 -33.65 9.37 -28.06
CA LEU A 45 -33.52 10.07 -26.79
C LEU A 45 -34.84 10.73 -26.39
N THR A 46 -35.17 10.69 -25.10
CA THR A 46 -36.24 11.52 -24.54
C THR A 46 -35.80 12.99 -24.54
N SER A 47 -36.73 13.93 -24.32
CA SER A 47 -36.37 15.36 -24.21
C SER A 47 -35.38 15.64 -23.08
N GLU A 48 -35.45 14.87 -21.99
CA GLU A 48 -34.51 14.98 -20.87
C GLU A 48 -33.13 14.45 -21.27
N GLU A 49 -33.08 13.30 -21.94
CA GLU A 49 -31.83 12.71 -22.43
C GLU A 49 -31.17 13.54 -23.53
N GLU A 50 -31.97 14.18 -24.39
CA GLU A 50 -31.47 15.14 -25.37
C GLU A 50 -30.83 16.35 -24.69
N THR A 51 -31.39 16.80 -23.56
CA THR A 51 -30.78 17.86 -22.75
C THR A 51 -29.41 17.39 -22.22
N TYR A 52 -29.31 16.16 -21.70
CA TYR A 52 -28.01 15.63 -21.26
C TYR A 52 -27.00 15.55 -22.41
N ALA A 53 -27.42 15.06 -23.58
CA ALA A 53 -26.55 14.96 -24.74
C ALA A 53 -26.05 16.34 -25.18
N ARG A 54 -26.92 17.36 -25.21
CA ARG A 54 -26.54 18.74 -25.54
C ARG A 54 -25.59 19.33 -24.51
N THR A 55 -25.84 19.13 -23.21
CA THR A 55 -24.95 19.60 -22.14
C THR A 55 -23.58 18.94 -22.22
N ALA A 56 -23.51 17.62 -22.39
CA ALA A 56 -22.25 16.91 -22.54
C ALA A 56 -21.49 17.35 -23.81
N TRP A 57 -22.20 17.55 -24.92
CA TRP A 57 -21.59 18.08 -26.15
C TRP A 57 -21.06 19.51 -26.00
N GLN A 58 -21.71 20.34 -25.18
CA GLN A 58 -21.29 21.72 -24.94
C GLN A 58 -19.87 21.82 -24.37
N TYR A 59 -19.43 20.83 -23.57
CA TYR A 59 -18.04 20.74 -23.11
C TYR A 59 -17.05 20.80 -24.29
N PHE A 60 -17.28 20.00 -25.33
CA PHE A 60 -16.41 19.92 -26.50
C PHE A 60 -16.48 21.18 -27.35
N LEU A 61 -17.65 21.85 -27.42
CA LEU A 61 -17.75 23.16 -28.08
C LEU A 61 -16.89 24.21 -27.38
N ASN A 62 -16.90 24.22 -26.05
CA ASN A 62 -16.15 25.18 -25.24
C ASN A 62 -14.63 24.92 -25.23
N ASN A 63 -14.22 23.67 -25.48
CA ASN A 63 -12.82 23.23 -25.38
C ASN A 63 -12.21 22.83 -26.72
N TYR A 64 -12.90 23.09 -27.84
CA TYR A 64 -12.41 22.82 -29.18
C TYR A 64 -11.26 23.77 -29.56
N GLN A 65 -10.19 23.21 -30.11
CA GLN A 65 -9.01 23.95 -30.56
C GLN A 65 -9.05 24.10 -32.08
N PRO A 66 -9.34 25.30 -32.63
CA PRO A 66 -9.53 25.47 -34.07
C PRO A 66 -8.31 25.13 -34.91
N GLU A 67 -7.10 25.29 -34.36
CA GLU A 67 -5.85 25.09 -35.09
C GLU A 67 -5.42 23.65 -35.22
N THR A 68 -5.92 22.75 -34.37
CA THR A 68 -5.61 21.31 -34.39
C THR A 68 -6.84 20.45 -34.63
N GLY A 69 -8.04 20.97 -34.35
CA GLY A 69 -9.26 20.16 -34.28
C GLY A 69 -9.33 19.26 -33.05
N PHE A 70 -8.35 19.34 -32.13
CA PHE A 70 -8.37 18.61 -30.86
C PHE A 70 -9.28 19.30 -29.85
N THR A 71 -9.45 18.66 -28.69
CA THR A 71 -10.18 19.22 -27.56
C THR A 71 -9.36 19.09 -26.28
N ASN A 72 -9.54 20.02 -25.36
CA ASN A 72 -8.91 19.91 -24.04
C ASN A 72 -9.42 18.68 -23.28
N SER A 73 -8.54 18.03 -22.53
CA SER A 73 -8.86 16.96 -21.57
C SER A 73 -9.57 17.50 -20.33
N THR A 74 -9.15 18.69 -19.86
CA THR A 74 -9.70 19.42 -18.73
C THR A 74 -10.11 20.83 -19.15
N GLY A 75 -11.24 21.32 -18.64
CA GLY A 75 -11.80 22.63 -18.98
C GLY A 75 -10.77 23.76 -18.90
N GLY A 76 -10.55 24.47 -20.02
CA GLY A 76 -9.64 25.61 -20.09
C GLY A 76 -8.14 25.28 -20.05
N TYR A 77 -7.75 24.00 -20.02
CA TYR A 77 -6.34 23.58 -19.99
C TYR A 77 -5.96 22.86 -21.31
N PRO A 78 -5.15 23.46 -22.20
CA PRO A 78 -4.91 22.94 -23.55
C PRO A 78 -3.93 21.76 -23.57
N SER A 79 -4.38 20.63 -23.05
CA SER A 79 -3.66 19.36 -22.95
C SER A 79 -4.58 18.22 -23.37
N GLY A 80 -4.06 17.19 -24.04
CA GLY A 80 -4.81 16.00 -24.41
C GLY A 80 -3.94 14.76 -24.58
N THR A 81 -4.37 13.66 -23.96
CA THR A 81 -3.80 12.32 -24.18
C THR A 81 -4.48 11.65 -25.38
N LEU A 82 -3.96 10.49 -25.81
CA LEU A 82 -4.64 9.69 -26.83
C LEU A 82 -5.97 9.11 -26.32
N TRP A 83 -6.09 8.87 -25.01
CA TRP A 83 -7.35 8.51 -24.37
C TRP A 83 -8.42 9.59 -24.55
N ASP A 84 -8.06 10.85 -24.27
CA ASP A 84 -8.95 12.01 -24.41
C ASP A 84 -9.34 12.25 -25.87
N MET A 85 -8.38 12.11 -26.78
CA MET A 85 -8.60 12.18 -28.23
C MET A 85 -9.59 11.09 -28.69
N GLY A 86 -9.44 9.86 -28.20
CA GLY A 86 -10.40 8.77 -28.45
C GLY A 86 -11.81 9.12 -27.94
N ASN A 87 -11.92 9.62 -26.71
CA ASN A 87 -13.19 10.05 -26.13
C ASN A 87 -13.86 11.15 -26.96
N TYR A 88 -13.09 12.13 -27.46
CA TYR A 88 -13.63 13.16 -28.34
C TYR A 88 -14.15 12.58 -29.66
N LEU A 89 -13.42 11.67 -30.30
CA LEU A 89 -13.86 11.04 -31.54
C LEU A 89 -15.15 10.23 -31.37
N MET A 90 -15.28 9.52 -30.25
CA MET A 90 -16.49 8.79 -29.89
C MET A 90 -17.66 9.77 -29.65
N ALA A 91 -17.42 10.86 -28.94
CA ALA A 91 -18.42 11.92 -28.72
C ALA A 91 -18.83 12.62 -30.02
N LEU A 92 -17.89 12.91 -30.92
CA LEU A 92 -18.14 13.51 -32.23
C LEU A 92 -18.98 12.58 -33.12
N ASN A 93 -18.68 11.27 -33.11
CA ASN A 93 -19.50 10.27 -33.77
C ASN A 93 -20.92 10.20 -33.18
N ALA A 94 -21.03 10.19 -31.85
CA ALA A 94 -22.32 10.22 -31.16
C ALA A 94 -23.12 11.49 -31.50
N ALA A 95 -22.51 12.67 -31.45
CA ALA A 95 -23.15 13.94 -31.79
C ALA A 95 -23.70 13.94 -33.23
N ARG A 96 -22.96 13.34 -34.17
CA ARG A 96 -23.39 13.21 -35.55
C ARG A 96 -24.62 12.32 -35.70
N TRP A 97 -24.64 11.15 -35.06
CA TRP A 97 -25.72 10.17 -35.19
C TRP A 97 -26.94 10.44 -34.31
N LEU A 98 -26.75 11.16 -33.20
CA LEU A 98 -27.82 11.74 -32.39
C LEU A 98 -28.39 13.03 -33.00
N ASN A 99 -27.89 13.45 -34.18
CA ASN A 99 -28.34 14.62 -34.92
C ASN A 99 -28.20 15.94 -34.13
N LEU A 100 -27.15 16.05 -33.30
CA LEU A 100 -26.78 17.28 -32.60
C LEU A 100 -25.98 18.23 -33.51
N ILE A 101 -25.24 17.68 -34.47
CA ILE A 101 -24.47 18.41 -35.48
C ILE A 101 -24.78 17.90 -36.89
N ALA A 102 -24.64 18.77 -37.89
CA ALA A 102 -24.81 18.40 -39.29
C ALA A 102 -23.61 17.62 -39.84
N GLN A 103 -23.81 16.86 -40.92
CA GLN A 103 -22.73 16.12 -41.60
C GLN A 103 -21.55 17.02 -41.98
N ALA A 104 -21.81 18.21 -42.52
CA ALA A 104 -20.76 19.13 -42.93
C ALA A 104 -19.89 19.63 -41.75
N GLU A 105 -20.49 19.84 -40.58
CA GLU A 105 -19.75 20.22 -39.37
C GLU A 105 -18.92 19.05 -38.84
N PHE A 106 -19.50 17.85 -38.83
CA PHE A 106 -18.77 16.63 -38.49
C PHE A 106 -17.54 16.44 -39.39
N ASP A 107 -17.74 16.53 -40.71
CA ASP A 107 -16.66 16.38 -41.70
C ASP A 107 -15.59 17.46 -41.51
N GLN A 108 -15.98 18.71 -41.26
CA GLN A 108 -15.04 19.80 -40.98
C GLN A 108 -14.16 19.51 -39.76
N LYS A 109 -14.78 19.13 -38.62
CA LYS A 109 -14.08 18.85 -37.37
C LYS A 109 -13.19 17.61 -37.48
N LEU A 110 -13.71 16.53 -38.06
CA LEU A 110 -12.96 15.29 -38.24
C LEU A 110 -11.79 15.48 -39.21
N ASN A 111 -11.98 16.15 -40.35
CA ASN A 111 -10.89 16.45 -41.29
C ASN A 111 -9.77 17.25 -40.62
N LYS A 112 -10.14 18.25 -39.81
CA LYS A 112 -9.16 19.06 -39.10
C LYS A 112 -8.38 18.23 -38.09
N PHE A 113 -9.09 17.46 -37.26
CA PHE A 113 -8.51 16.54 -36.29
C PHE A 113 -7.54 15.53 -36.96
N LEU A 114 -7.98 14.85 -38.02
CA LEU A 114 -7.17 13.83 -38.71
C LEU A 114 -5.96 14.47 -39.39
N SER A 115 -6.09 15.65 -39.99
CA SER A 115 -4.96 16.37 -40.58
C SER A 115 -3.88 16.69 -39.54
N SER A 116 -4.29 17.16 -38.36
CA SER A 116 -3.34 17.47 -37.28
C SER A 116 -2.76 16.22 -36.64
N LEU A 117 -3.55 15.16 -36.45
CA LEU A 117 -3.05 13.88 -35.96
C LEU A 117 -2.06 13.23 -36.94
N SER A 118 -2.34 13.32 -38.25
CA SER A 118 -1.40 12.94 -39.31
C SER A 118 -0.09 13.73 -39.26
N GLY A 119 -0.08 14.93 -38.68
CA GLY A 119 1.09 15.79 -38.59
C GLY A 119 1.87 15.73 -37.27
N LEU A 120 1.38 15.00 -36.25
CA LEU A 120 2.04 14.97 -34.94
C LEU A 120 3.45 14.40 -35.02
N LYS A 121 4.37 15.04 -34.28
CA LYS A 121 5.65 14.41 -33.94
C LYS A 121 5.38 13.21 -33.03
N LEU A 122 6.05 12.11 -33.31
CA LEU A 122 5.95 10.89 -32.52
C LEU A 122 7.12 10.84 -31.53
N PHE A 123 6.91 10.22 -30.38
CA PHE A 123 7.99 9.87 -29.46
C PHE A 123 8.93 8.91 -30.18
N GLU A 124 10.21 9.30 -30.28
CA GLU A 124 11.26 8.56 -31.01
C GLU A 124 10.85 8.13 -32.43
N ASP A 125 10.10 9.01 -33.12
CA ASP A 125 9.61 8.80 -34.48
C ASP A 125 8.79 7.50 -34.67
N SER A 126 8.24 6.93 -33.59
CA SER A 126 7.61 5.61 -33.65
C SER A 126 6.18 5.53 -33.14
N LEU A 127 5.90 6.10 -31.97
CA LEU A 127 4.59 6.01 -31.33
C LEU A 127 4.16 7.38 -30.80
N PRO A 128 2.85 7.65 -30.70
CA PRO A 128 2.39 8.90 -30.12
C PRO A 128 2.90 9.09 -28.68
N ASN A 129 3.27 10.33 -28.34
CA ASN A 129 3.63 10.71 -26.98
C ASN A 129 2.43 10.59 -26.05
N LYS A 130 2.67 10.36 -24.75
CA LYS A 130 1.60 10.27 -23.73
C LYS A 130 0.68 11.49 -23.69
N VAL A 131 1.20 12.68 -23.96
CA VAL A 131 0.41 13.92 -23.89
C VAL A 131 0.89 14.95 -24.91
N TYR A 132 -0.08 15.59 -25.55
CA TYR A 132 0.13 16.68 -26.50
C TYR A 132 -0.55 17.95 -26.01
N ASN A 133 0.02 19.11 -26.34
CA ASN A 133 -0.69 20.36 -26.20
C ASN A 133 -1.85 20.37 -27.20
N ALA A 134 -3.09 20.47 -26.71
CA ALA A 134 -4.26 20.36 -27.56
C ALA A 134 -4.35 21.52 -28.58
N ALA A 135 -3.80 22.69 -28.27
CA ALA A 135 -3.87 23.87 -29.15
C ALA A 135 -2.80 23.87 -30.24
N THR A 136 -1.60 23.31 -29.97
CA THR A 136 -0.46 23.37 -30.90
C THR A 136 -0.08 22.03 -31.52
N GLY A 137 -0.45 20.90 -30.90
CA GLY A 137 0.02 19.57 -31.29
C GLY A 137 1.48 19.29 -30.89
N GLU A 138 2.09 20.12 -30.06
CA GLU A 138 3.44 19.88 -29.54
C GLU A 138 3.46 18.77 -28.49
N MET A 139 4.53 17.97 -28.45
CA MET A 139 4.75 17.02 -27.37
C MET A 139 5.05 17.77 -26.09
N VAL A 140 4.35 17.42 -25.01
CA VAL A 140 4.48 18.06 -23.70
C VAL A 140 4.63 17.02 -22.59
N ASP A 141 4.89 17.48 -21.37
CA ASP A 141 4.66 16.73 -20.14
C ASP A 141 3.22 16.95 -19.60
N TYR A 142 2.87 16.30 -18.49
CA TYR A 142 1.56 16.49 -17.84
C TYR A 142 1.36 17.90 -17.26
N GLY A 143 2.42 18.71 -17.13
CA GLY A 143 2.37 20.12 -16.78
C GLY A 143 2.15 21.05 -17.98
N ASN A 144 2.01 20.48 -19.19
CA ASN A 144 1.88 21.16 -20.48
C ASN A 144 3.12 21.98 -20.88
N ASN A 145 4.29 21.59 -20.36
CA ASN A 145 5.57 22.13 -20.80
C ASN A 145 6.05 21.38 -22.04
N VAL A 146 6.55 22.09 -23.05
CA VAL A 146 7.07 21.47 -24.29
C VAL A 146 8.29 20.62 -23.99
N ILE A 147 8.24 19.35 -24.38
CA ILE A 147 9.33 18.39 -24.27
C ILE A 147 9.65 17.90 -25.69
N GLU A 148 10.75 18.38 -26.27
CA GLU A 148 11.10 18.13 -27.68
C GLU A 148 11.14 16.63 -28.04
N ARG A 149 11.58 15.79 -27.11
CA ARG A 149 11.62 14.33 -27.27
C ARG A 149 10.29 13.63 -26.93
N GLY A 150 9.49 14.19 -26.03
CA GLY A 150 8.38 13.54 -25.34
C GLY A 150 8.80 12.73 -24.10
N ILE A 151 7.81 12.08 -23.46
CA ILE A 151 7.90 11.38 -22.17
C ILE A 151 7.56 9.88 -22.27
N GLY A 152 7.48 9.34 -23.49
CA GLY A 152 7.12 7.95 -23.78
C GLY A 152 5.71 7.82 -24.38
N TRP A 153 5.21 6.59 -24.48
CA TRP A 153 3.86 6.27 -24.96
C TRP A 153 3.05 5.51 -23.90
N SER A 154 1.72 5.50 -24.03
CA SER A 154 0.82 4.64 -23.25
C SER A 154 0.19 3.60 -24.17
N ALA A 155 0.31 2.32 -23.80
CA ALA A 155 -0.33 1.24 -24.52
C ALA A 155 -1.85 1.25 -24.36
N LEU A 156 -2.37 1.67 -23.20
CA LEU A 156 -3.81 1.78 -22.94
C LEU A 156 -4.45 2.86 -23.83
N ASP A 157 -3.80 4.02 -23.92
CA ASP A 157 -4.29 5.12 -24.74
C ASP A 157 -4.28 4.77 -26.24
N ILE A 158 -3.25 4.05 -26.69
CA ILE A 158 -3.21 3.50 -28.06
C ILE A 158 -4.40 2.54 -28.27
N GLY A 159 -4.67 1.64 -27.31
CA GLY A 159 -5.82 0.73 -27.40
C GLY A 159 -7.16 1.47 -27.52
N ARG A 160 -7.37 2.52 -26.71
CA ARG A 160 -8.56 3.37 -26.75
C ARG A 160 -8.75 4.07 -28.09
N ILE A 161 -7.70 4.70 -28.63
CA ILE A 161 -7.84 5.42 -29.91
C ILE A 161 -8.01 4.46 -31.09
N LEU A 162 -7.40 3.26 -31.04
CA LEU A 162 -7.62 2.22 -32.04
C LEU A 162 -9.08 1.73 -32.05
N ALA A 163 -9.70 1.57 -30.87
CA ALA A 163 -11.13 1.27 -30.77
C ALA A 163 -11.98 2.39 -31.39
N ALA A 164 -11.69 3.66 -31.06
CA ALA A 164 -12.41 4.82 -31.61
C ALA A 164 -12.26 4.93 -33.14
N PHE A 165 -11.07 4.70 -33.68
CA PHE A 165 -10.85 4.67 -35.13
C PHE A 165 -11.60 3.54 -35.81
N HIS A 166 -11.70 2.37 -35.16
CA HIS A 166 -12.49 1.26 -35.70
C HIS A 166 -13.97 1.62 -35.80
N VAL A 167 -14.52 2.27 -34.77
CA VAL A 167 -15.90 2.78 -34.80
C VAL A 167 -16.06 3.81 -35.91
N LEU A 168 -15.13 4.76 -36.05
CA LEU A 168 -15.19 5.78 -37.10
C LEU A 168 -15.11 5.19 -38.52
N ARG A 169 -14.18 4.28 -38.81
CA ARG A 169 -14.08 3.67 -40.15
C ARG A 169 -15.31 2.81 -40.47
N THR A 170 -15.93 2.21 -39.46
CA THR A 170 -17.17 1.43 -39.63
C THR A 170 -18.38 2.34 -39.88
N CYS A 171 -18.50 3.41 -39.10
CA CYS A 171 -19.62 4.34 -39.22
C CYS A 171 -19.47 5.36 -40.35
N HIS A 172 -18.25 5.64 -40.80
CA HIS A 172 -17.91 6.65 -41.81
C HIS A 172 -16.82 6.11 -42.75
N PRO A 173 -17.14 5.10 -43.58
CA PRO A 173 -16.16 4.38 -44.41
C PRO A 173 -15.39 5.27 -45.40
N GLN A 174 -15.90 6.47 -45.71
CA GLN A 174 -15.16 7.44 -46.51
C GLN A 174 -13.84 7.92 -45.86
N TYR A 175 -13.62 7.68 -44.56
CA TYR A 175 -12.39 8.02 -43.85
C TYR A 175 -11.48 6.81 -43.59
N GLU A 176 -11.85 5.61 -44.06
CA GLU A 176 -11.13 4.36 -43.78
C GLU A 176 -9.66 4.42 -44.18
N ASP A 177 -9.37 4.81 -45.43
CA ASP A 177 -8.00 4.90 -45.96
C ASP A 177 -7.14 5.91 -45.17
N TRP A 178 -7.73 7.02 -44.72
CA TRP A 178 -6.99 8.03 -43.95
C TRP A 178 -6.68 7.51 -42.55
N LEU A 179 -7.65 6.93 -41.85
CA LEU A 179 -7.45 6.31 -40.55
C LEU A 179 -6.38 5.19 -40.64
N GLN A 180 -6.46 4.36 -41.67
CA GLN A 180 -5.45 3.33 -41.93
C GLN A 180 -4.06 3.94 -42.12
N SER A 181 -3.94 4.99 -42.93
CA SER A 181 -2.65 5.67 -43.15
C SER A 181 -2.07 6.31 -41.88
N ILE A 182 -2.89 6.68 -40.90
CA ILE A 182 -2.41 7.19 -39.60
C ILE A 182 -1.80 6.05 -38.80
N VAL A 183 -2.50 4.91 -38.69
CA VAL A 183 -2.04 3.74 -37.95
C VAL A 183 -0.81 3.12 -38.61
N ASP A 184 -0.74 3.09 -39.95
CA ASP A 184 0.41 2.56 -40.70
C ASP A 184 1.73 3.34 -40.44
N ARG A 185 1.64 4.58 -39.96
CA ARG A 185 2.82 5.37 -39.55
C ARG A 185 3.29 5.04 -38.14
N TRP A 186 2.46 4.38 -37.34
CA TRP A 186 2.79 4.03 -35.96
C TRP A 186 3.44 2.65 -35.94
N ALA A 187 4.58 2.54 -35.27
CA ALA A 187 5.22 1.27 -34.99
C ALA A 187 4.53 0.60 -33.78
N VAL A 188 3.26 0.22 -33.94
CA VAL A 188 2.39 -0.33 -32.88
C VAL A 188 3.01 -1.58 -32.24
N GLU A 189 3.77 -2.35 -33.00
CA GLU A 189 4.53 -3.48 -32.48
C GLU A 189 5.53 -3.11 -31.36
N ARG A 190 5.98 -1.84 -31.25
CA ARG A 190 6.83 -1.39 -30.14
C ARG A 190 6.10 -1.33 -28.80
N SER A 191 4.76 -1.28 -28.78
CA SER A 191 3.97 -1.37 -27.55
C SER A 191 3.56 -2.80 -27.22
N MET A 192 4.15 -3.80 -27.86
CA MET A 192 3.80 -5.21 -27.70
C MET A 192 5.05 -6.06 -27.51
N GLN A 193 5.01 -6.97 -26.53
CA GLN A 193 6.06 -7.96 -26.35
C GLN A 193 5.49 -9.21 -25.70
N ASP A 194 5.83 -10.38 -26.24
CA ASP A 194 5.45 -11.70 -25.70
C ASP A 194 3.94 -11.87 -25.42
N GLY A 195 3.11 -11.19 -26.23
CA GLY A 195 1.64 -11.20 -26.09
C GLY A 195 1.08 -10.25 -25.02
N TYR A 196 1.92 -9.50 -24.32
CA TYR A 196 1.56 -8.40 -23.43
C TYR A 196 1.58 -7.04 -24.15
N MET A 197 0.98 -6.05 -23.49
CA MET A 197 1.07 -4.63 -23.86
C MET A 197 2.08 -3.88 -22.98
N PHE A 198 2.85 -2.99 -23.58
CA PHE A 198 3.88 -2.20 -22.92
C PHE A 198 3.76 -0.72 -23.29
N GLY A 199 3.58 0.12 -22.27
CA GLY A 199 3.86 1.54 -22.36
C GLY A 199 5.36 1.82 -22.31
N ALA A 200 5.74 3.09 -22.35
CA ALA A 200 7.12 3.50 -22.09
C ALA A 200 7.22 4.74 -21.21
N THR A 201 8.33 4.86 -20.48
CA THR A 201 8.70 6.06 -19.76
C THR A 201 10.14 6.45 -20.08
N VAL A 202 10.47 7.72 -19.89
CA VAL A 202 11.84 8.22 -19.98
C VAL A 202 12.46 8.25 -18.59
N LEU A 203 13.63 7.62 -18.43
CA LEU A 203 14.43 7.66 -17.21
C LEU A 203 15.27 8.95 -17.12
N GLU A 204 15.79 9.27 -15.93
CA GLU A 204 16.60 10.47 -15.70
C GLU A 204 17.88 10.53 -16.56
N ASP A 205 18.44 9.37 -16.89
CA ASP A 205 19.61 9.24 -17.78
C ASP A 205 19.26 9.34 -19.28
N GLY A 206 17.98 9.57 -19.59
CA GLY A 206 17.46 9.68 -20.94
C GLY A 206 17.09 8.36 -21.61
N GLN A 207 17.25 7.20 -20.97
CA GLN A 207 16.86 5.92 -21.58
C GLN A 207 15.32 5.76 -21.63
N THR A 208 14.82 5.13 -22.70
CA THR A 208 13.42 4.72 -22.81
C THR A 208 13.27 3.35 -22.16
N LEU A 209 12.45 3.29 -21.10
CA LEU A 209 12.13 2.06 -20.39
C LEU A 209 10.72 1.60 -20.79
N PRO A 210 10.57 0.45 -21.47
CA PRO A 210 9.28 -0.21 -21.62
C PRO A 210 8.74 -0.65 -20.25
N VAL A 211 7.45 -0.41 -20.01
CA VAL A 211 6.76 -0.76 -18.77
C VAL A 211 5.48 -1.53 -19.10
N GLN A 212 5.28 -2.70 -18.49
CA GLN A 212 4.02 -3.43 -18.66
C GLN A 212 2.89 -2.56 -18.07
N GLU A 213 1.90 -2.26 -18.90
CA GLU A 213 0.84 -1.29 -18.60
C GLU A 213 -0.52 -1.97 -18.72
N GLY A 214 -1.47 -1.57 -17.86
CA GLY A 214 -2.80 -2.17 -17.80
C GLY A 214 -2.97 -3.15 -16.65
N ARG A 215 -4.18 -3.15 -16.08
CA ARG A 215 -4.64 -4.08 -15.05
C ARG A 215 -6.02 -4.57 -15.41
N LEU A 216 -6.43 -5.67 -14.76
CA LEU A 216 -7.71 -6.33 -14.98
C LEU A 216 -8.87 -5.32 -15.15
N GLY A 217 -9.57 -5.45 -16.27
CA GLY A 217 -10.56 -4.53 -16.80
C GLY A 217 -10.00 -3.70 -17.96
N TYR A 218 -9.01 -2.83 -17.68
CA TYR A 218 -8.46 -1.93 -18.68
C TYR A 218 -7.51 -2.61 -19.66
N GLU A 219 -6.73 -3.59 -19.19
CA GLU A 219 -5.80 -4.32 -20.05
C GLU A 219 -6.56 -5.09 -21.14
N GLU A 220 -7.62 -5.80 -20.76
CA GLU A 220 -8.46 -6.55 -21.69
C GLU A 220 -9.19 -5.60 -22.63
N TYR A 221 -9.77 -4.50 -22.12
CA TYR A 221 -10.42 -3.49 -22.95
C TYR A 221 -9.48 -2.94 -24.04
N ALA A 222 -8.28 -2.48 -23.64
CA ALA A 222 -7.32 -1.92 -24.58
C ALA A 222 -6.81 -2.99 -25.56
N ALA A 223 -6.56 -4.23 -25.10
CA ALA A 223 -6.16 -5.35 -25.95
C ALA A 223 -7.16 -5.62 -27.09
N ARG A 224 -8.46 -5.44 -26.85
CA ARG A 224 -9.49 -5.57 -27.90
C ARG A 224 -9.36 -4.47 -28.96
N GLY A 225 -9.00 -3.25 -28.57
CA GLY A 225 -8.68 -2.16 -29.49
C GLY A 225 -7.54 -2.54 -30.45
N TYR A 226 -6.47 -3.17 -29.95
CA TYR A 226 -5.38 -3.69 -30.77
C TYR A 226 -5.85 -4.76 -31.76
N GLN A 227 -6.69 -5.70 -31.30
CA GLN A 227 -7.17 -6.80 -32.14
C GLN A 227 -8.04 -6.35 -33.32
N LEU A 228 -8.78 -5.26 -33.19
CA LEU A 228 -9.54 -4.66 -34.30
C LEU A 228 -8.65 -4.22 -35.48
N TRP A 229 -7.35 -4.08 -35.23
CA TRP A 229 -6.33 -3.67 -36.19
C TRP A 229 -5.34 -4.79 -36.51
N GLY A 230 -5.63 -6.03 -36.10
CA GLY A 230 -4.81 -7.20 -36.42
C GLY A 230 -3.59 -7.39 -35.51
N PHE A 231 -3.46 -6.59 -34.45
CA PHE A 231 -2.40 -6.74 -33.46
C PHE A 231 -2.83 -7.74 -32.38
N ASN A 232 -2.08 -8.84 -32.25
CA ASN A 232 -2.44 -9.93 -31.35
C ASN A 232 -1.68 -9.83 -30.01
N VAL A 233 -2.41 -9.57 -28.92
CA VAL A 233 -1.90 -9.54 -27.54
C VAL A 233 -2.69 -10.51 -26.65
N PRO A 234 -2.56 -11.83 -26.88
CA PRO A 234 -3.43 -12.83 -26.26
C PRO A 234 -3.26 -12.93 -24.74
N VAL A 235 -2.10 -12.53 -24.20
CA VAL A 235 -1.88 -12.52 -22.75
C VAL A 235 -2.56 -11.32 -22.12
N ALA A 236 -2.48 -10.14 -22.75
CA ALA A 236 -3.16 -8.93 -22.29
C ALA A 236 -4.70 -9.04 -22.37
N LEU A 237 -5.23 -9.91 -23.23
CA LEU A 237 -6.67 -10.22 -23.29
C LEU A 237 -7.12 -11.23 -22.20
N SER A 238 -6.17 -11.92 -21.56
CA SER A 238 -6.48 -12.87 -20.50
C SER A 238 -6.81 -12.14 -19.20
N PHE A 239 -7.75 -12.68 -18.42
CA PHE A 239 -7.97 -12.21 -17.05
C PHE A 239 -6.81 -12.57 -16.11
N GLU A 240 -6.00 -13.56 -16.48
CA GLU A 240 -4.88 -13.99 -15.65
C GLU A 240 -3.68 -13.04 -15.76
N PRO A 241 -3.00 -12.75 -14.64
CA PRO A 241 -3.17 -13.36 -13.32
C PRO A 241 -4.22 -12.61 -12.45
N PHE A 242 -5.17 -13.36 -11.87
CA PHE A 242 -6.20 -12.77 -11.00
C PHE A 242 -6.67 -13.70 -9.89
N LYS A 243 -7.23 -13.09 -8.85
CA LYS A 243 -7.96 -13.76 -7.78
C LYS A 243 -9.34 -13.15 -7.60
N LEU A 244 -10.19 -13.84 -6.86
CA LEU A 244 -11.47 -13.29 -6.41
C LEU A 244 -11.33 -12.76 -4.99
N VAL A 245 -11.78 -11.53 -4.76
CA VAL A 245 -11.91 -10.96 -3.41
C VAL A 245 -13.39 -10.81 -3.08
N GLU A 246 -13.83 -11.39 -1.96
CA GLU A 246 -15.21 -11.29 -1.51
C GLU A 246 -15.40 -10.07 -0.60
N ILE A 247 -16.17 -9.09 -1.05
CA ILE A 247 -16.52 -7.86 -0.31
C ILE A 247 -18.05 -7.79 -0.24
N TYR A 248 -18.62 -7.59 0.96
CA TYR A 248 -20.07 -7.64 1.20
C TYR A 248 -20.73 -8.92 0.64
N GLY A 249 -20.01 -10.05 0.65
CA GLY A 249 -20.48 -11.33 0.09
C GLY A 249 -20.53 -11.37 -1.45
N VAL A 250 -19.85 -10.45 -2.15
CA VAL A 250 -19.73 -10.41 -3.61
C VAL A 250 -18.29 -10.67 -4.00
N LYS A 251 -18.05 -11.69 -4.83
CA LYS A 251 -16.72 -12.09 -5.28
C LYS A 251 -16.30 -11.30 -6.53
N ILE A 252 -15.53 -10.24 -6.34
CA ILE A 252 -15.03 -9.41 -7.45
C ILE A 252 -13.66 -9.91 -7.94
N PRO A 253 -13.36 -9.80 -9.24
CA PRO A 253 -12.03 -10.08 -9.77
C PRO A 253 -11.04 -8.98 -9.37
N VAL A 254 -9.83 -9.39 -9.01
CA VAL A 254 -8.72 -8.52 -8.63
C VAL A 254 -7.43 -9.06 -9.25
N ASP A 255 -6.73 -8.20 -9.96
CA ASP A 255 -5.41 -8.49 -10.52
C ASP A 255 -4.39 -8.77 -9.40
N THR A 256 -3.58 -9.82 -9.53
CA THR A 256 -2.60 -10.17 -8.49
C THR A 256 -1.29 -9.39 -8.59
N ARG A 257 -1.05 -8.66 -9.68
CA ARG A 257 0.11 -7.76 -9.89
C ARG A 257 -0.06 -6.48 -9.08
N ASN A 258 0.43 -6.48 -7.85
CA ASN A 258 0.31 -5.36 -6.92
C ASN A 258 1.40 -4.28 -7.06
N TYR A 259 1.13 -3.11 -6.48
CA TYR A 259 2.04 -1.97 -6.51
C TYR A 259 3.45 -2.27 -5.97
N GLN A 260 3.58 -3.10 -4.93
CA GLN A 260 4.89 -3.43 -4.36
C GLN A 260 5.77 -4.25 -5.32
N ALA A 261 5.15 -5.11 -6.13
CA ALA A 261 5.85 -5.96 -7.08
C ALA A 261 6.14 -5.26 -8.41
N THR A 262 5.25 -4.35 -8.84
CA THR A 262 5.30 -3.81 -10.22
C THR A 262 5.37 -2.28 -10.31
N ASN A 263 5.34 -1.56 -9.19
CA ASN A 263 5.23 -0.10 -9.13
C ASN A 263 4.01 0.48 -9.86
N ALA A 264 2.93 -0.32 -9.98
CA ALA A 264 1.69 0.06 -10.63
C ALA A 264 0.50 -0.57 -9.89
N ASN A 265 -0.55 0.22 -9.69
CA ASN A 265 -1.68 -0.12 -8.82
C ASN A 265 -2.61 -1.13 -9.48
N ASN A 266 -3.07 -2.15 -8.76
CA ASN A 266 -4.14 -3.06 -9.23
C ASN A 266 -5.54 -2.54 -8.85
N TYR A 267 -5.86 -1.32 -9.28
CA TYR A 267 -7.17 -0.72 -9.03
C TYR A 267 -8.29 -1.50 -9.72
N VAL A 268 -9.39 -1.69 -9.00
CA VAL A 268 -10.66 -2.18 -9.54
C VAL A 268 -11.63 -1.00 -9.58
N VAL A 269 -11.96 -0.56 -10.79
CA VAL A 269 -12.79 0.62 -11.09
C VAL A 269 -13.96 0.24 -12.01
N SER A 270 -14.92 1.15 -12.20
CA SER A 270 -16.13 0.88 -13.00
C SER A 270 -15.94 1.12 -14.50
N GLU A 271 -15.17 2.13 -14.90
CA GLU A 271 -15.12 2.62 -16.29
C GLU A 271 -14.75 1.54 -17.30
N SER A 272 -13.72 0.74 -17.03
CA SER A 272 -13.26 -0.29 -17.98
C SER A 272 -14.35 -1.32 -18.31
N TYR A 273 -15.12 -1.75 -17.32
CA TYR A 273 -16.26 -2.66 -17.51
C TYR A 273 -17.42 -1.98 -18.24
N ILE A 274 -17.63 -0.69 -17.98
CA ILE A 274 -18.68 0.09 -18.65
C ILE A 274 -18.32 0.25 -20.13
N LEU A 275 -17.09 0.66 -20.45
CA LEU A 275 -16.61 0.80 -21.82
C LEU A 275 -16.67 -0.52 -22.58
N ASP A 276 -16.19 -1.62 -22.00
CA ASP A 276 -16.25 -2.93 -22.67
C ASP A 276 -17.70 -3.38 -22.93
N GLY A 277 -18.63 -3.09 -22.02
CA GLY A 277 -20.06 -3.34 -22.21
C GLY A 277 -20.70 -2.48 -23.30
N ILE A 278 -20.44 -1.18 -23.27
CA ILE A 278 -20.99 -0.19 -24.21
C ILE A 278 -20.43 -0.37 -25.61
N GLU A 279 -19.11 -0.51 -25.75
CA GLU A 279 -18.48 -0.56 -27.05
C GLU A 279 -18.54 -1.95 -27.66
N PHE A 280 -18.27 -2.98 -26.86
CA PHE A 280 -18.01 -4.31 -27.40
C PHE A 280 -19.03 -5.37 -27.00
N GLY A 281 -19.98 -5.06 -26.10
CA GLY A 281 -20.98 -6.01 -25.63
C GLY A 281 -20.44 -7.07 -24.68
N PHE A 282 -19.41 -6.73 -23.91
CA PHE A 282 -18.67 -7.59 -22.99
C PHE A 282 -17.76 -8.64 -23.64
N LEU A 283 -16.59 -8.85 -23.06
CA LEU A 283 -15.71 -9.99 -23.36
C LEU A 283 -16.31 -11.30 -22.81
N GLY A 284 -17.27 -11.84 -23.56
CA GLY A 284 -17.99 -13.05 -23.20
C GLY A 284 -18.84 -12.90 -21.92
N LYS A 285 -19.39 -14.03 -21.47
CA LYS A 285 -20.27 -14.05 -20.27
C LYS A 285 -19.52 -13.75 -18.98
N GLN A 286 -18.21 -14.00 -18.94
CA GLN A 286 -17.40 -13.80 -17.74
C GLN A 286 -17.20 -12.32 -17.43
N MET A 287 -16.84 -11.49 -18.42
CA MET A 287 -16.74 -10.04 -18.23
C MET A 287 -18.10 -9.43 -17.85
N GLN A 288 -19.19 -9.89 -18.47
CA GLN A 288 -20.54 -9.46 -18.13
C GLN A 288 -20.90 -9.79 -16.67
N ASP A 289 -20.58 -11.00 -16.20
CA ASP A 289 -20.78 -11.40 -14.80
C ASP A 289 -19.94 -10.53 -13.87
N TYR A 290 -18.68 -10.29 -14.19
CA TYR A 290 -17.81 -9.40 -13.41
C TYR A 290 -18.35 -7.97 -13.35
N ALA A 291 -18.76 -7.37 -14.47
CA ALA A 291 -19.41 -6.06 -14.49
C ALA A 291 -20.65 -6.02 -13.58
N GLY A 292 -21.48 -7.07 -13.62
CA GLY A 292 -22.63 -7.21 -12.72
C GLY A 292 -22.23 -7.27 -11.25
N ARG A 293 -21.14 -7.97 -10.91
CA ARG A 293 -20.59 -8.04 -9.55
C ARG A 293 -19.99 -6.71 -9.08
N ILE A 294 -19.35 -5.98 -9.98
CA ILE A 294 -18.80 -4.63 -9.73
C ILE A 294 -19.94 -3.64 -9.39
N LEU A 295 -21.09 -3.72 -10.04
CA LEU A 295 -22.28 -2.95 -9.65
C LEU A 295 -22.89 -3.46 -8.33
N GLU A 296 -23.03 -4.77 -8.18
CA GLU A 296 -23.65 -5.39 -7.00
C GLU A 296 -22.88 -5.12 -5.70
N VAL A 297 -21.54 -5.16 -5.71
CA VAL A 297 -20.74 -4.87 -4.51
C VAL A 297 -20.91 -3.41 -4.05
N GLN A 298 -21.09 -2.47 -4.98
CA GLN A 298 -21.37 -1.07 -4.68
C GLN A 298 -22.78 -0.90 -4.13
N LYS A 299 -23.78 -1.61 -4.70
CA LYS A 299 -25.13 -1.68 -4.15
C LYS A 299 -25.12 -2.21 -2.71
N ARG A 300 -24.39 -3.28 -2.43
CA ARG A 300 -24.33 -3.85 -1.07
C ARG A 300 -23.58 -2.96 -0.08
N ARG A 301 -22.60 -2.18 -0.54
CA ARG A 301 -22.03 -1.10 0.28
C ARG A 301 -23.10 -0.09 0.67
N TYR A 302 -23.93 0.36 -0.29
CA TYR A 302 -25.03 1.26 -0.01
C TYR A 302 -26.05 0.66 0.97
N GLU A 303 -26.43 -0.61 0.81
CA GLU A 303 -27.33 -1.28 1.75
C GLU A 303 -26.73 -1.43 3.15
N ALA A 304 -25.41 -1.64 3.25
CA ALA A 304 -24.71 -1.77 4.53
C ALA A 304 -24.48 -0.43 5.24
N THR A 305 -24.26 0.65 4.48
CA THR A 305 -23.73 1.92 5.02
C THR A 305 -24.66 3.12 4.83
N GLY A 306 -25.66 3.02 3.96
CA GLY A 306 -26.47 4.14 3.49
C GLY A 306 -25.77 5.04 2.48
N GLN A 307 -24.47 4.85 2.20
CA GLN A 307 -23.69 5.69 1.29
C GLN A 307 -23.89 5.24 -0.17
N LEU A 308 -24.45 6.09 -1.02
CA LEU A 308 -24.48 5.84 -2.46
C LEU A 308 -23.04 5.80 -3.01
N THR A 309 -22.78 4.89 -3.93
CA THR A 309 -21.43 4.61 -4.45
C THR A 309 -21.49 4.26 -5.94
N ALA A 310 -20.84 5.08 -6.77
CA ALA A 310 -20.56 4.78 -8.17
C ALA A 310 -19.13 5.21 -8.46
N ILE A 311 -18.17 4.35 -8.15
CA ILE A 311 -16.76 4.74 -8.11
C ILE A 311 -15.99 4.32 -9.36
N THR A 312 -15.14 5.23 -9.80
CA THR A 312 -14.14 5.05 -10.85
C THR A 312 -13.06 6.13 -10.67
N GLU A 313 -12.03 6.11 -11.50
CA GLU A 313 -11.07 7.19 -11.63
C GLU A 313 -11.68 8.48 -12.20
N ASP A 314 -11.42 9.61 -11.55
CA ASP A 314 -11.95 10.91 -11.96
C ASP A 314 -10.91 12.01 -11.72
N ASN A 315 -10.94 13.03 -12.57
CA ASN A 315 -10.36 14.32 -12.22
C ASN A 315 -11.16 14.97 -11.09
N ILE A 316 -10.47 15.74 -10.26
CA ILE A 316 -11.07 16.50 -9.17
C ILE A 316 -10.76 17.99 -9.28
N ASP A 317 -11.62 18.83 -8.71
CA ASP A 317 -11.57 20.30 -8.79
C ASP A 317 -10.55 20.97 -7.85
N GLY A 318 -9.71 20.17 -7.20
CA GLY A 318 -8.57 20.61 -6.39
C GLY A 318 -7.45 19.58 -6.38
N ALA A 319 -6.32 19.89 -5.75
CA ALA A 319 -5.22 18.95 -5.64
C ALA A 319 -5.67 17.64 -4.93
N PRO A 320 -5.23 16.44 -5.39
CA PRO A 320 -4.21 16.18 -6.42
C PRO A 320 -4.68 16.21 -7.90
N TYR A 321 -5.86 16.75 -8.22
CA TYR A 321 -6.44 16.92 -9.56
C TYR A 321 -6.85 15.64 -10.31
N PHE A 322 -6.42 14.46 -9.85
CA PHE A 322 -6.85 13.16 -10.35
C PHE A 322 -6.74 12.10 -9.25
N LEU A 323 -7.76 11.25 -9.12
CA LEU A 323 -7.83 10.17 -8.13
C LEU A 323 -8.45 8.91 -8.74
N TYR A 324 -7.92 7.76 -8.36
CA TYR A 324 -8.58 6.48 -8.54
C TYR A 324 -9.49 6.21 -7.35
N ASN A 325 -10.81 6.34 -7.52
CA ASN A 325 -11.78 5.80 -6.56
C ASN A 325 -12.02 4.33 -6.88
N THR A 326 -11.57 3.44 -6.00
CA THR A 326 -11.49 2.00 -6.31
C THR A 326 -12.39 1.19 -5.39
N ILE A 327 -12.96 0.10 -5.92
CA ILE A 327 -13.64 -0.91 -5.10
C ILE A 327 -12.59 -1.67 -4.30
N PHE A 328 -11.44 -1.88 -4.92
CA PHE A 328 -10.28 -2.49 -4.32
C PHE A 328 -9.02 -1.96 -5.00
N ALA A 329 -7.99 -1.68 -4.21
CA ALA A 329 -6.63 -1.48 -4.72
C ALA A 329 -5.63 -1.96 -3.68
N ASN A 330 -4.61 -2.67 -4.13
CA ASN A 330 -3.40 -3.04 -3.40
C ASN A 330 -3.68 -3.61 -1.99
N GLY A 331 -4.67 -4.50 -1.88
CA GLY A 331 -5.04 -5.12 -0.59
C GLY A 331 -6.14 -4.41 0.19
N VAL A 332 -6.59 -3.23 -0.24
CA VAL A 332 -7.53 -2.38 0.50
C VAL A 332 -8.82 -2.18 -0.30
N PRO A 333 -9.97 -2.66 0.22
CA PRO A 333 -11.28 -2.29 -0.29
C PRO A 333 -11.56 -0.79 -0.13
N TRP A 334 -12.26 -0.20 -1.10
CA TRP A 334 -12.75 1.19 -1.08
C TRP A 334 -11.65 2.25 -0.97
N ALA A 335 -10.45 1.95 -1.48
CA ALA A 335 -9.33 2.88 -1.45
C ALA A 335 -9.54 4.00 -2.48
N THR A 336 -9.30 5.24 -2.06
CA THR A 336 -9.18 6.38 -2.97
C THR A 336 -7.73 6.78 -3.00
N ILE A 337 -7.06 6.61 -4.15
CA ILE A 337 -5.60 6.74 -4.25
C ILE A 337 -5.14 7.58 -5.44
N THR A 338 -3.95 8.18 -5.34
CA THR A 338 -3.20 8.71 -6.49
C THR A 338 -2.50 7.57 -7.26
N GLU A 339 -1.93 7.87 -8.44
CA GLU A 339 -1.05 6.94 -9.16
C GLU A 339 0.15 6.49 -8.32
N LYS A 340 0.64 7.35 -7.41
CA LYS A 340 1.71 7.02 -6.45
C LYS A 340 1.21 6.22 -5.24
N ASN A 341 -0.02 5.74 -5.28
CA ASN A 341 -0.66 4.96 -4.22
C ASN A 341 -0.83 5.74 -2.88
N GLU A 342 -0.90 7.07 -2.93
CA GLU A 342 -1.18 7.94 -1.77
C GLU A 342 -2.69 8.03 -1.54
N LEU A 343 -3.15 7.95 -0.28
CA LEU A 343 -4.57 7.85 0.07
C LEU A 343 -5.25 9.22 0.26
N TYR A 344 -6.43 9.37 -0.35
CA TYR A 344 -7.31 10.55 -0.22
C TYR A 344 -8.77 10.13 0.05
N PRO A 345 -9.06 9.35 1.12
CA PRO A 345 -10.39 8.82 1.39
C PRO A 345 -11.47 9.91 1.52
N GLN A 346 -11.10 11.10 1.97
CA GLN A 346 -11.98 12.25 2.14
C GLN A 346 -12.45 12.89 0.83
N LEU A 347 -11.77 12.58 -0.28
CA LEU A 347 -12.10 13.08 -1.61
C LEU A 347 -12.81 12.01 -2.46
N ARG A 348 -13.31 10.92 -1.85
CA ARG A 348 -14.05 9.90 -2.60
C ARG A 348 -15.30 10.50 -3.21
N SER A 349 -15.57 10.19 -4.48
CA SER A 349 -16.74 10.71 -5.21
C SER A 349 -17.60 9.61 -5.83
N ILE A 350 -18.89 9.90 -5.94
CA ILE A 350 -19.81 9.27 -6.89
C ILE A 350 -19.50 9.88 -8.26
N SER A 351 -19.05 9.07 -9.20
CA SER A 351 -18.71 9.47 -10.57
C SER A 351 -19.96 9.58 -11.44
N THR A 352 -20.10 10.72 -12.14
CA THR A 352 -21.22 10.98 -13.06
C THR A 352 -21.22 9.98 -14.23
N LYS A 353 -20.06 9.75 -14.85
CA LYS A 353 -19.92 8.84 -15.99
C LYS A 353 -20.21 7.38 -15.60
N ALA A 354 -19.78 6.96 -14.41
CA ALA A 354 -20.08 5.61 -13.92
C ALA A 354 -21.57 5.41 -13.65
N ALA A 355 -22.23 6.40 -13.05
CA ALA A 355 -23.66 6.36 -12.78
C ALA A 355 -24.51 6.29 -14.07
N PHE A 356 -24.16 7.10 -15.08
CA PHE A 356 -24.78 6.98 -16.42
C PHE A 356 -24.53 5.60 -17.03
N GLY A 357 -23.28 5.11 -16.98
CA GLY A 357 -22.93 3.81 -17.56
C GLY A 357 -23.74 2.66 -16.94
N TRP A 358 -23.77 2.58 -15.61
CA TRP A 358 -24.54 1.55 -14.91
C TRP A 358 -26.04 1.63 -15.21
N ARG A 359 -26.59 2.85 -15.34
CA ARG A 359 -28.01 3.04 -15.65
C ARG A 359 -28.42 2.41 -16.98
N TYR A 360 -27.58 2.53 -18.00
CA TYR A 360 -27.94 2.11 -19.36
C TYR A 360 -27.44 0.71 -19.71
N ILE A 361 -26.40 0.21 -19.05
CA ILE A 361 -25.98 -1.19 -19.13
C ILE A 361 -26.93 -2.10 -18.37
N PHE A 362 -27.34 -1.71 -17.15
CA PHE A 362 -28.23 -2.50 -16.28
C PHE A 362 -29.52 -1.74 -15.98
N PRO A 363 -30.40 -1.53 -16.97
CA PRO A 363 -31.58 -0.66 -16.83
C PRO A 363 -32.62 -1.14 -15.82
N GLU A 364 -32.62 -2.43 -15.49
CA GLU A 364 -33.51 -3.04 -14.49
C GLU A 364 -32.99 -2.86 -13.05
N SER A 365 -31.79 -2.33 -12.85
CA SER A 365 -31.21 -2.13 -11.52
C SER A 365 -31.77 -0.88 -10.86
N GLU A 366 -32.58 -1.05 -9.82
CA GLU A 366 -33.06 0.07 -8.98
C GLU A 366 -31.92 0.88 -8.36
N TYR A 367 -30.81 0.21 -8.03
CA TYR A 367 -29.62 0.88 -7.52
C TYR A 367 -28.97 1.77 -8.58
N ALA A 368 -28.84 1.28 -9.82
CA ALA A 368 -28.34 2.10 -10.92
C ALA A 368 -29.26 3.30 -11.22
N GLN A 369 -30.58 3.12 -11.10
CA GLN A 369 -31.52 4.25 -11.18
C GLN A 369 -31.26 5.28 -10.08
N LYS A 370 -31.04 4.86 -8.81
CA LYS A 370 -30.72 5.80 -7.72
C LYS A 370 -29.44 6.60 -8.00
N LEU A 371 -28.40 5.95 -8.51
CA LEU A 371 -27.15 6.62 -8.89
C LEU A 371 -27.39 7.63 -10.01
N PHE A 372 -28.19 7.26 -11.01
CA PHE A 372 -28.54 8.13 -12.12
C PHE A 372 -29.31 9.38 -11.69
N GLU A 373 -30.24 9.25 -10.74
CA GLU A 373 -30.98 10.41 -10.21
C GLU A 373 -30.07 11.46 -9.57
N VAL A 374 -28.94 11.05 -8.98
CA VAL A 374 -27.90 11.97 -8.51
C VAL A 374 -27.14 12.57 -9.70
N ALA A 375 -26.64 11.71 -10.59
CA ALA A 375 -25.76 12.11 -11.68
C ALA A 375 -26.40 13.07 -12.68
N LYS A 376 -27.70 12.91 -13.00
CA LYS A 376 -28.41 13.80 -13.92
C LYS A 376 -28.52 15.24 -13.40
N GLY A 377 -28.39 15.45 -12.08
CA GLY A 377 -28.37 16.78 -11.45
C GLY A 377 -27.00 17.48 -11.50
N LEU A 378 -25.94 16.82 -11.98
CA LEU A 378 -24.57 17.34 -12.00
C LEU A 378 -24.20 18.07 -13.30
N MET A 379 -25.19 18.62 -13.99
CA MET A 379 -24.95 19.57 -15.09
C MET A 379 -24.43 20.89 -14.50
N SER A 380 -23.40 21.46 -15.11
CA SER A 380 -22.87 22.74 -14.66
C SER A 380 -23.93 23.85 -14.83
N PRO A 381 -24.08 24.78 -13.87
CA PRO A 381 -25.13 25.80 -13.93
C PRO A 381 -25.04 26.74 -15.15
N ASP A 382 -23.84 26.89 -15.72
CA ASP A 382 -23.58 27.67 -16.93
C ASP A 382 -23.81 26.88 -18.23
N GLY A 383 -24.18 25.61 -18.13
CA GLY A 383 -24.38 24.70 -19.26
C GLY A 383 -23.07 24.23 -19.92
N GLY A 384 -21.90 24.52 -19.34
CA GLY A 384 -20.59 24.17 -19.88
C GLY A 384 -20.23 22.68 -19.91
N GLY A 385 -21.01 21.80 -19.28
CA GLY A 385 -20.82 20.34 -19.31
C GLY A 385 -21.40 19.65 -18.08
N PHE A 386 -21.18 18.35 -17.96
CA PHE A 386 -21.36 17.62 -16.71
C PHE A 386 -20.09 17.69 -15.86
N TYR A 387 -20.30 17.96 -14.57
CA TYR A 387 -19.29 17.80 -13.54
C TYR A 387 -18.90 16.33 -13.37
N ALA A 388 -17.64 16.10 -12.98
CA ALA A 388 -17.06 14.77 -12.86
C ALA A 388 -17.80 13.89 -11.83
N GLY A 389 -18.31 14.49 -10.75
CA GLY A 389 -19.04 13.72 -9.73
C GLY A 389 -19.56 14.53 -8.56
N LEU A 390 -19.89 13.82 -7.49
CA LEU A 390 -20.33 14.34 -6.19
C LEU A 390 -19.47 13.71 -5.08
N TYR A 391 -18.80 14.51 -4.25
CA TYR A 391 -18.02 13.97 -3.14
C TYR A 391 -18.93 13.29 -2.11
N GLU A 392 -18.58 12.06 -1.71
CA GLU A 392 -19.36 11.25 -0.75
C GLU A 392 -19.44 11.93 0.62
N GLU A 393 -18.34 12.51 1.09
CA GLU A 393 -18.24 13.07 2.45
C GLU A 393 -18.93 14.42 2.58
N THR A 394 -18.72 15.32 1.61
CA THR A 394 -19.21 16.70 1.70
C THR A 394 -20.55 16.92 1.01
N ASN A 395 -21.00 15.97 0.18
CA ASN A 395 -22.12 16.12 -0.76
C ASN A 395 -22.02 17.38 -1.63
N GLN A 396 -20.79 17.87 -1.86
CA GLN A 396 -20.55 18.97 -2.80
C GLN A 396 -20.20 18.39 -4.18
N PRO A 397 -20.61 19.06 -5.27
CA PRO A 397 -20.17 18.68 -6.61
C PRO A 397 -18.65 18.74 -6.71
N ASN A 398 -18.06 17.69 -7.28
CA ASN A 398 -16.72 17.78 -7.85
C ASN A 398 -16.85 18.50 -9.19
N THR A 399 -16.56 19.80 -9.19
CA THR A 399 -16.84 20.70 -10.31
C THR A 399 -15.87 20.57 -11.49
N ALA A 400 -14.97 19.58 -11.48
CA ALA A 400 -14.08 19.32 -12.60
C ALA A 400 -14.88 19.02 -13.87
N LEU A 401 -14.55 19.73 -14.96
CA LEU A 401 -15.11 19.53 -16.28
C LEU A 401 -14.08 18.86 -17.18
N THR A 402 -14.38 17.65 -17.68
CA THR A 402 -13.43 16.86 -18.46
C THR A 402 -14.03 16.26 -19.73
N GLY A 403 -13.17 16.03 -20.72
CA GLY A 403 -13.50 15.33 -21.95
C GLY A 403 -13.82 13.86 -21.71
N ASN A 404 -13.20 13.23 -20.71
CA ASN A 404 -13.51 11.86 -20.32
C ASN A 404 -14.97 11.73 -19.84
N THR A 405 -15.38 12.51 -18.83
CA THR A 405 -16.76 12.43 -18.29
C THR A 405 -17.80 12.74 -19.36
N ASN A 406 -17.63 13.84 -20.08
CA ASN A 406 -18.61 14.30 -21.06
C ASN A 406 -18.61 13.43 -22.34
N GLY A 407 -17.45 12.90 -22.73
CA GLY A 407 -17.32 11.99 -23.86
C GLY A 407 -18.00 10.64 -23.62
N LEU A 408 -17.78 10.05 -22.45
CA LEU A 408 -18.46 8.79 -22.10
C LEU A 408 -19.98 8.98 -21.99
N ILE A 409 -20.47 10.09 -21.42
CA ILE A 409 -21.91 10.36 -21.37
C ILE A 409 -22.50 10.41 -22.79
N MET A 410 -21.84 11.10 -23.72
CA MET A 410 -22.26 11.13 -25.13
C MET A 410 -22.33 9.74 -25.76
N GLU A 411 -21.30 8.93 -25.52
CA GLU A 411 -21.20 7.57 -26.03
C GLU A 411 -22.28 6.64 -25.44
N ILE A 412 -22.52 6.71 -24.13
CA ILE A 412 -23.55 5.95 -23.42
C ILE A 412 -24.95 6.30 -23.92
N LEU A 413 -25.25 7.58 -24.12
CA LEU A 413 -26.54 8.03 -24.66
C LEU A 413 -26.72 7.55 -26.10
N TYR A 414 -25.65 7.53 -26.90
CA TYR A 414 -25.68 6.95 -28.24
C TYR A 414 -25.93 5.44 -28.22
N TYR A 415 -25.25 4.68 -27.36
CA TYR A 415 -25.52 3.26 -27.12
C TYR A 415 -27.00 3.01 -26.76
N LYS A 416 -27.54 3.82 -25.83
CA LYS A 416 -28.97 3.76 -25.48
C LYS A 416 -29.85 4.04 -26.68
N ALA A 417 -29.54 5.07 -27.46
CA ALA A 417 -30.32 5.50 -28.61
C ALA A 417 -30.42 4.41 -29.69
N ARG A 418 -29.38 3.57 -29.80
CA ARG A 418 -29.33 2.38 -30.66
C ARG A 418 -30.05 1.16 -30.09
N GLY A 419 -30.80 1.32 -28.99
CA GLY A 419 -31.52 0.23 -28.34
C GLY A 419 -30.62 -0.64 -27.45
N ASN A 420 -29.67 -0.02 -26.74
CA ASN A 420 -28.69 -0.70 -25.89
C ASN A 420 -27.86 -1.72 -26.67
N ARG A 421 -27.40 -1.31 -27.86
CA ARG A 421 -26.61 -2.15 -28.78
C ARG A 421 -25.14 -1.70 -28.76
N PRO A 422 -24.19 -2.63 -28.63
CA PRO A 422 -22.78 -2.32 -28.67
C PRO A 422 -22.36 -1.55 -29.93
N LEU A 423 -21.37 -0.67 -29.79
CA LEU A 423 -20.86 0.16 -30.88
C LEU A 423 -20.09 -0.66 -31.93
N ILE A 424 -19.44 -1.74 -31.50
CA ILE A 424 -18.61 -2.64 -32.30
C ILE A 424 -19.32 -4.00 -32.37
N GLY A 425 -19.48 -4.54 -33.58
CA GLY A 425 -20.20 -5.79 -33.82
C GLY A 425 -19.48 -7.02 -33.24
N SER A 426 -20.25 -8.05 -32.85
CA SER A 426 -19.77 -9.27 -32.17
C SER A 426 -18.96 -10.24 -33.04
N GLN A 427 -18.44 -9.81 -34.19
CA GLN A 427 -17.65 -10.64 -35.09
C GLN A 427 -16.16 -10.54 -34.69
N GLY A 428 -15.69 -11.50 -33.89
CA GLY A 428 -14.28 -11.89 -33.93
C GLY A 428 -13.35 -11.38 -32.82
N VAL A 429 -13.72 -11.53 -31.54
CA VAL A 429 -12.72 -11.42 -30.47
C VAL A 429 -12.83 -12.60 -29.51
N ASP A 430 -11.68 -13.28 -29.34
CA ASP A 430 -11.56 -14.61 -28.74
C ASP A 430 -11.92 -14.62 -27.24
N ILE A 431 -12.45 -15.75 -26.81
CA ILE A 431 -13.24 -15.88 -25.58
C ILE A 431 -12.28 -16.21 -24.44
N SER A 432 -11.97 -15.23 -23.57
CA SER A 432 -11.12 -15.43 -22.39
C SER A 432 -11.65 -16.56 -21.49
N THR A 433 -10.74 -17.41 -20.99
CA THR A 433 -11.03 -18.64 -20.23
C THR A 433 -10.31 -18.72 -18.87
N GLY A 434 -9.71 -17.62 -18.43
CA GLY A 434 -8.89 -17.57 -17.22
C GLY A 434 -9.64 -18.05 -15.97
N LYS A 435 -8.96 -18.83 -15.13
CA LYS A 435 -9.49 -19.30 -13.84
C LYS A 435 -8.87 -18.50 -12.71
N PRO A 436 -9.62 -18.20 -11.64
CA PRO A 436 -9.06 -17.47 -10.51
C PRO A 436 -8.00 -18.31 -9.80
N GLU A 437 -6.88 -17.69 -9.46
CA GLU A 437 -5.79 -18.30 -8.68
C GLU A 437 -6.24 -18.66 -7.26
N GLU A 438 -7.06 -17.79 -6.64
CA GLU A 438 -7.53 -17.93 -5.27
C GLU A 438 -8.87 -17.21 -5.04
N ILE A 439 -9.57 -17.56 -3.95
CA ILE A 439 -10.71 -16.79 -3.42
C ILE A 439 -10.34 -16.30 -2.01
N VAL A 440 -10.31 -14.99 -1.81
CA VAL A 440 -9.98 -14.32 -0.55
C VAL A 440 -11.22 -13.60 0.00
N ILE A 441 -11.52 -13.75 1.30
CA ILE A 441 -12.67 -13.07 1.93
C ILE A 441 -12.20 -11.81 2.66
N ALA A 442 -12.77 -10.65 2.33
CA ALA A 442 -12.50 -9.39 3.03
C ALA A 442 -13.25 -9.36 4.37
N LYS A 443 -12.57 -9.73 5.45
CA LYS A 443 -13.15 -10.00 6.78
C LYS A 443 -13.90 -8.81 7.41
N ASP A 444 -13.56 -7.57 7.04
CA ASP A 444 -14.18 -6.36 7.61
C ASP A 444 -15.42 -5.87 6.84
N TYR A 445 -15.84 -6.57 5.77
CA TYR A 445 -16.99 -6.21 4.93
C TYR A 445 -17.97 -7.39 4.80
N PRO A 446 -18.66 -7.79 5.90
CA PRO A 446 -19.61 -8.89 5.86
C PRO A 446 -20.85 -8.52 5.02
N PRO A 447 -21.54 -9.48 4.38
CA PRO A 447 -22.78 -9.21 3.65
C PRO A 447 -23.84 -8.56 4.56
N PRO A 448 -24.68 -7.64 4.05
CA PRO A 448 -25.77 -7.04 4.84
C PRO A 448 -26.72 -8.11 5.40
N ALA A 449 -27.31 -7.86 6.57
CA ALA A 449 -28.09 -8.84 7.35
C ALA A 449 -29.22 -9.53 6.55
N ASN A 450 -29.81 -8.82 5.59
CA ASN A 450 -30.88 -9.32 4.73
C ASN A 450 -30.42 -10.38 3.70
N TYR A 451 -29.10 -10.60 3.59
CA TYR A 451 -28.49 -11.55 2.66
C TYR A 451 -27.92 -12.80 3.36
N GLN A 452 -28.11 -12.95 4.68
CA GLN A 452 -27.76 -14.17 5.42
C GLN A 452 -28.82 -15.27 5.27
N ASN A 453 -29.02 -15.73 4.03
CA ASN A 453 -29.57 -17.04 3.64
C ASN A 453 -30.06 -16.89 2.20
N ASN A 454 -29.20 -17.21 1.23
CA ASN A 454 -29.59 -17.92 0.02
C ASN A 454 -28.32 -18.25 -0.76
N GLN A 455 -28.12 -19.53 -1.05
CA GLN A 455 -27.29 -19.92 -2.18
C GLN A 455 -27.79 -19.13 -3.40
N VAL A 456 -26.90 -18.36 -4.03
CA VAL A 456 -27.23 -17.58 -5.22
C VAL A 456 -27.70 -18.53 -6.31
N SER A 457 -29.02 -18.58 -6.52
CA SER A 457 -29.60 -19.16 -7.72
C SER A 457 -29.25 -18.26 -8.90
N THR A 458 -28.39 -18.74 -9.78
CA THR A 458 -28.20 -18.16 -11.11
C THR A 458 -29.56 -18.07 -11.83
N PRO A 459 -29.92 -16.94 -12.48
CA PRO A 459 -31.08 -16.89 -13.37
C PRO A 459 -30.90 -17.90 -14.51
N PRO A 460 -31.97 -18.59 -14.97
CA PRO A 460 -31.82 -19.58 -16.02
C PRO A 460 -31.52 -18.90 -17.37
N PRO A 461 -30.55 -19.39 -18.16
CA PRO A 461 -30.33 -18.89 -19.52
C PRO A 461 -31.48 -19.30 -20.45
N PRO A 462 -31.68 -18.61 -21.59
CA PRO A 462 -32.66 -18.99 -22.59
C PRO A 462 -32.40 -20.41 -23.10
N ARG A 463 -33.48 -21.18 -23.34
CA ARG A 463 -33.43 -22.57 -23.82
C ARG A 463 -32.65 -22.69 -25.13
N GLU A 464 -31.53 -23.41 -25.11
CA GLU A 464 -30.85 -23.95 -26.30
C GLU A 464 -31.03 -25.47 -26.41
N ASN A 465 -31.19 -25.92 -27.65
CA ASN A 465 -31.65 -27.24 -28.05
C ASN A 465 -30.68 -28.39 -27.72
N LYS A 466 -31.26 -29.52 -27.33
CA LYS A 466 -30.59 -30.79 -26.99
C LYS A 466 -30.02 -31.53 -28.22
N GLU A 467 -29.06 -30.95 -28.94
CA GLU A 467 -28.33 -31.71 -29.97
C GLU A 467 -26.80 -31.51 -29.99
N GLN A 468 -26.22 -30.62 -29.17
CA GLN A 468 -24.76 -30.42 -29.14
C GLN A 468 -24.02 -31.10 -27.97
N LYS A 469 -24.74 -31.85 -27.11
CA LYS A 469 -24.13 -32.50 -25.93
C LYS A 469 -23.44 -33.84 -26.21
N GLU A 470 -23.49 -34.35 -27.44
CA GLU A 470 -22.95 -35.69 -27.77
C GLU A 470 -21.65 -35.69 -28.60
N GLN A 471 -21.09 -34.54 -28.97
CA GLN A 471 -19.81 -34.50 -29.72
C GLN A 471 -18.58 -34.03 -28.92
N LYS A 472 -18.73 -33.46 -27.72
CA LYS A 472 -17.59 -32.96 -26.92
C LYS A 472 -16.97 -34.00 -25.96
N ASN A 473 -17.58 -35.19 -25.82
CA ASN A 473 -17.14 -36.26 -24.92
C ASN A 473 -16.22 -37.31 -25.56
N ARG A 474 -15.57 -37.01 -26.71
CA ARG A 474 -14.62 -37.93 -27.37
C ARG A 474 -13.21 -37.38 -27.60
N GLN A 475 -12.84 -36.23 -27.02
CA GLN A 475 -11.50 -35.65 -27.18
C GLN A 475 -10.73 -35.35 -25.88
N ASN A 476 -11.29 -35.61 -24.70
CA ASN A 476 -10.62 -35.38 -23.40
C ASN A 476 -10.06 -36.66 -22.75
N THR A 477 -9.61 -37.62 -23.54
CA THR A 477 -9.06 -38.89 -23.01
C THR A 477 -7.65 -39.21 -23.52
N GLN A 478 -6.89 -38.21 -23.98
CA GLN A 478 -5.55 -38.44 -24.55
C GLN A 478 -4.47 -37.38 -24.22
N LEU A 479 -4.59 -36.63 -23.11
CA LEU A 479 -3.56 -35.67 -22.68
C LEU A 479 -3.25 -35.72 -21.17
N GLU A 480 -3.50 -36.87 -20.51
CA GLU A 480 -3.24 -37.08 -19.08
C GLU A 480 -2.08 -38.07 -18.78
N ASN A 481 -1.23 -38.39 -19.76
CA ASN A 481 -0.21 -39.45 -19.60
C ASN A 481 1.26 -39.09 -19.90
N ASN A 482 1.64 -37.80 -20.04
CA ASN A 482 3.00 -37.45 -20.49
C ASN A 482 3.83 -36.49 -19.63
N ASP A 483 3.47 -36.17 -18.39
CA ASP A 483 4.36 -35.39 -17.49
C ASP A 483 4.63 -36.07 -16.13
N ARG A 484 4.78 -37.40 -16.18
CA ARG A 484 5.47 -38.19 -15.14
C ARG A 484 6.75 -38.79 -15.69
N GLN A 485 7.71 -37.95 -16.10
CA GLN A 485 9.09 -38.37 -16.37
C GLN A 485 10.03 -37.16 -16.58
N ALA A 486 10.31 -36.43 -15.50
CA ALA A 486 11.48 -35.54 -15.40
C ALA A 486 11.74 -35.17 -13.94
N THR A 487 11.95 -36.20 -13.11
CA THR A 487 12.51 -36.07 -11.77
C THR A 487 13.76 -36.95 -11.78
N GLU A 488 14.92 -36.33 -11.49
CA GLU A 488 16.29 -36.89 -11.36
C GLU A 488 17.29 -36.30 -12.36
N LYS A 489 17.97 -35.22 -11.93
CA LYS A 489 19.42 -34.97 -12.08
C LYS A 489 19.75 -33.48 -11.87
N SER A 490 20.17 -33.12 -10.65
CA SER A 490 21.26 -32.14 -10.40
C SER A 490 21.49 -31.94 -8.89
N VAL A 491 22.08 -32.95 -8.24
CA VAL A 491 22.80 -32.76 -6.97
C VAL A 491 24.29 -32.75 -7.31
N ASN A 492 24.88 -31.55 -7.29
CA ASN A 492 26.29 -31.24 -7.01
C ASN A 492 26.68 -29.96 -7.76
N ASN A 493 26.70 -28.84 -7.03
CA ASN A 493 27.75 -27.84 -7.13
C ASN A 493 27.69 -26.93 -5.90
N GLN A 494 28.69 -27.07 -5.03
CA GLN A 494 29.04 -26.03 -4.06
C GLN A 494 29.54 -24.82 -4.87
N SER A 495 28.65 -23.84 -5.09
CA SER A 495 29.01 -22.55 -5.67
C SER A 495 29.25 -21.55 -4.55
N GLN A 496 30.41 -20.89 -4.61
CA GLN A 496 30.69 -19.65 -3.88
C GLN A 496 29.48 -18.71 -3.98
N SER A 497 28.91 -18.34 -2.84
CA SER A 497 27.65 -17.60 -2.77
C SER A 497 27.83 -16.19 -3.32
N ASN A 498 27.15 -15.91 -4.43
CA ASN A 498 26.98 -14.57 -4.95
C ASN A 498 26.10 -13.78 -3.97
N PRO A 499 26.52 -12.62 -3.44
CA PRO A 499 25.75 -11.85 -2.43
C PRO A 499 24.36 -11.37 -2.91
N GLN A 500 24.01 -11.59 -4.19
CA GLN A 500 22.71 -11.29 -4.78
C GLN A 500 21.75 -12.50 -4.90
N GLN A 501 22.15 -13.71 -4.47
CA GLN A 501 21.30 -14.90 -4.59
C GLN A 501 20.25 -14.94 -3.47
N ILE A 502 18.98 -14.93 -3.86
CA ILE A 502 17.84 -15.13 -2.94
C ILE A 502 17.85 -16.59 -2.45
N VAL A 503 17.74 -16.78 -1.14
CA VAL A 503 17.70 -18.10 -0.50
C VAL A 503 16.27 -18.42 -0.08
N ARG A 504 15.84 -19.66 -0.33
CA ARG A 504 14.60 -20.22 0.21
C ARG A 504 14.91 -21.08 1.42
N VAL A 505 14.30 -20.76 2.55
CA VAL A 505 14.37 -21.50 3.79
C VAL A 505 13.15 -22.39 3.95
N THR A 506 13.39 -23.64 4.31
CA THR A 506 12.31 -24.54 4.71
C THR A 506 11.91 -24.23 6.15
N PRO A 507 10.62 -24.00 6.45
CA PRO A 507 10.15 -23.81 7.83
C PRO A 507 10.49 -25.03 8.69
N ILE A 508 10.66 -24.84 10.01
CA ILE A 508 10.79 -25.99 10.92
C ILE A 508 9.55 -26.91 10.81
N PRO A 509 9.67 -28.20 11.17
CA PRO A 509 8.55 -29.13 11.16
C PRO A 509 7.32 -28.59 11.90
N GLN A 510 6.13 -29.00 11.47
CA GLN A 510 4.89 -28.60 12.13
C GLN A 510 4.91 -29.01 13.61
N VAL A 511 4.51 -28.08 14.48
CA VAL A 511 4.57 -28.23 15.94
C VAL A 511 3.21 -28.60 16.57
N GLY A 512 2.24 -29.03 15.75
CA GLY A 512 0.87 -29.35 16.18
C GLY A 512 -0.08 -28.14 16.18
N GLU A 513 -1.30 -28.32 16.69
CA GLU A 513 -2.30 -27.24 16.78
C GLU A 513 -1.85 -26.15 17.77
N ILE A 514 -1.94 -24.88 17.36
CA ILE A 514 -1.74 -23.73 18.24
C ILE A 514 -2.95 -23.63 19.19
N GLN A 515 -2.85 -24.23 20.37
CA GLN A 515 -3.89 -24.15 21.41
C GLN A 515 -3.86 -22.79 22.14
N ASN A 516 -4.98 -22.48 22.82
CA ASN A 516 -5.20 -21.25 23.61
C ASN A 516 -3.94 -20.82 24.38
N SER A 517 -3.48 -19.59 24.13
CA SER A 517 -2.23 -19.09 24.67
C SER A 517 -2.17 -19.22 26.20
N ALA A 518 -0.99 -19.57 26.69
CA ALA A 518 -0.74 -19.57 28.13
C ALA A 518 -0.67 -18.14 28.70
N CYS A 519 -0.69 -17.10 27.85
CA CYS A 519 -0.46 -15.70 28.17
C CYS A 519 -1.73 -14.89 28.46
N GLY A 520 -2.87 -15.57 28.56
CA GLY A 520 -4.12 -15.00 29.06
C GLY A 520 -4.98 -14.41 27.97
N LYS A 521 -6.28 -14.30 28.25
CA LYS A 521 -7.26 -13.73 27.30
C LYS A 521 -7.34 -12.23 27.49
N LEU A 522 -7.66 -11.52 26.41
CA LEU A 522 -7.98 -10.11 26.44
C LEU A 522 -9.09 -9.81 27.46
N THR A 523 -8.96 -8.73 28.21
CA THR A 523 -9.96 -8.27 29.19
C THR A 523 -11.30 -7.97 28.55
N ARG A 524 -11.27 -7.48 27.31
CA ARG A 524 -12.41 -7.30 26.42
C ARG A 524 -11.95 -7.41 24.96
N PRO A 525 -12.87 -7.66 24.02
CA PRO A 525 -12.59 -7.47 22.61
C PRO A 525 -12.14 -6.04 22.31
N LEU A 526 -11.29 -5.90 21.30
CA LEU A 526 -10.90 -4.59 20.77
C LEU A 526 -12.13 -3.91 20.16
N SER A 527 -12.24 -2.60 20.37
CA SER A 527 -13.13 -1.74 19.58
C SER A 527 -12.64 -1.65 18.13
N PHE A 528 -13.48 -1.13 17.25
CA PHE A 528 -13.11 -0.90 15.85
C PHE A 528 -11.86 -0.02 15.70
N ALA A 529 -11.77 1.07 16.46
CA ALA A 529 -10.61 1.97 16.42
C ALA A 529 -9.33 1.29 16.93
N GLU A 530 -9.41 0.52 18.01
CA GLU A 530 -8.26 -0.21 18.55
C GLU A 530 -7.78 -1.30 17.59
N LYS A 531 -8.72 -2.02 16.94
CA LYS A 531 -8.39 -2.99 15.89
C LYS A 531 -7.71 -2.29 14.70
N ARG A 532 -8.18 -1.10 14.32
CA ARG A 532 -7.55 -0.28 13.27
C ARG A 532 -6.11 0.09 13.62
N TYR A 533 -5.85 0.52 14.86
CA TYR A 533 -4.50 0.86 15.31
C TYR A 533 -3.58 -0.37 15.33
N ALA A 534 -4.07 -1.49 15.85
CA ALA A 534 -3.31 -2.73 15.84
C ALA A 534 -3.04 -3.24 14.41
N SER A 535 -4.04 -3.21 13.53
CA SER A 535 -3.88 -3.56 12.11
C SER A 535 -2.88 -2.65 11.40
N ALA A 536 -2.94 -1.33 11.65
CA ALA A 536 -2.00 -0.37 11.08
C ALA A 536 -0.57 -0.69 11.48
N ALA A 537 -0.31 -0.93 12.76
CA ALA A 537 1.02 -1.34 13.23
C ALA A 537 1.46 -2.68 12.62
N TRP A 538 0.56 -3.65 12.52
CA TRP A 538 0.85 -4.93 11.88
C TRP A 538 1.21 -4.80 10.39
N SER A 539 0.64 -3.83 9.66
CA SER A 539 0.91 -3.62 8.23
C SER A 539 2.40 -3.39 7.92
N TYR A 540 3.19 -2.87 8.85
CA TYR A 540 4.65 -2.79 8.69
C TYR A 540 5.27 -4.16 8.41
N PHE A 541 4.88 -5.16 9.20
CA PHE A 541 5.38 -6.53 9.11
C PHE A 541 4.78 -7.32 7.95
N GLU A 542 3.69 -6.85 7.34
CA GLU A 542 3.21 -7.39 6.06
C GLU A 542 4.04 -6.83 4.90
N SER A 543 4.25 -5.51 4.87
CA SER A 543 4.92 -4.84 3.76
C SER A 543 6.44 -5.09 3.68
N ASN A 544 7.07 -5.46 4.80
CA ASN A 544 8.51 -5.67 4.88
C ASN A 544 8.91 -7.15 5.06
N TYR A 545 7.97 -8.09 4.88
CA TYR A 545 8.21 -9.53 5.03
C TYR A 545 8.78 -10.16 3.76
N HIS A 546 9.84 -10.94 3.92
CA HIS A 546 10.45 -11.71 2.84
C HIS A 546 10.08 -13.19 2.97
N ALA A 547 9.06 -13.62 2.21
CA ALA A 547 8.42 -14.93 2.36
C ALA A 547 9.34 -16.14 2.23
N GLU A 548 10.36 -16.04 1.38
CA GLU A 548 11.31 -17.14 1.13
C GLU A 548 12.22 -17.42 2.32
N THR A 549 12.46 -16.42 3.18
CA THR A 549 13.31 -16.54 4.37
C THR A 549 12.53 -16.36 5.68
N GLY A 550 11.31 -15.85 5.64
CA GLY A 550 10.58 -15.48 6.84
C GLY A 550 11.14 -14.28 7.63
N LEU A 551 12.18 -13.59 7.15
CA LEU A 551 12.74 -12.39 7.79
C LEU A 551 11.90 -11.14 7.44
N VAL A 552 12.02 -10.11 8.29
CA VAL A 552 11.41 -8.79 8.09
C VAL A 552 12.51 -7.73 8.21
N SER A 553 12.49 -6.70 7.36
CA SER A 553 13.42 -5.59 7.49
C SER A 553 13.23 -4.83 8.80
N ASP A 554 14.33 -4.36 9.41
CA ASP A 554 14.28 -3.51 10.61
C ASP A 554 13.79 -2.09 10.28
N ARG A 555 14.13 -1.62 9.08
CA ARG A 555 13.75 -0.32 8.52
C ARG A 555 13.15 -0.52 7.14
N SER A 556 12.11 0.21 6.80
CA SER A 556 11.44 0.04 5.50
C SER A 556 12.32 0.39 4.29
N ASP A 557 13.32 1.25 4.50
CA ASP A 557 14.23 1.73 3.46
C ASP A 557 15.41 0.79 3.17
N MET A 558 15.58 -0.27 3.97
CA MET A 558 16.69 -1.22 3.85
C MET A 558 16.18 -2.66 3.79
N LYS A 559 16.92 -3.56 3.13
CA LYS A 559 16.63 -5.01 3.12
C LYS A 559 17.52 -5.77 4.09
N ALA A 560 17.68 -5.21 5.29
CA ALA A 560 18.50 -5.75 6.36
C ALA A 560 17.67 -5.98 7.63
N ALA A 561 18.03 -7.01 8.40
CA ALA A 561 17.52 -7.26 9.73
C ALA A 561 18.65 -7.46 10.74
N THR A 562 18.51 -6.90 11.94
CA THR A 562 19.37 -7.19 13.09
C THR A 562 18.70 -8.21 13.99
N LEU A 563 19.47 -8.83 14.89
CA LEU A 563 18.88 -9.77 15.86
C LEU A 563 17.92 -9.05 16.84
N TRP A 564 18.13 -7.74 17.08
CA TRP A 564 17.17 -6.90 17.79
C TRP A 564 15.83 -6.82 17.04
N GLY A 565 15.86 -6.48 15.76
CA GLY A 565 14.66 -6.34 14.93
C GLY A 565 13.94 -7.67 14.69
N LEU A 566 14.66 -8.79 14.63
CA LEU A 566 14.04 -10.12 14.63
C LEU A 566 13.31 -10.42 15.95
N GLY A 567 13.83 -9.92 17.08
CA GLY A 567 13.11 -9.95 18.36
C GLY A 567 11.84 -9.09 18.34
N ASP A 568 11.92 -7.92 17.72
CA ASP A 568 10.76 -7.04 17.52
C ASP A 568 9.69 -7.66 16.63
N TYR A 569 10.09 -8.34 15.56
CA TYR A 569 9.17 -9.11 14.72
C TYR A 569 8.51 -10.26 15.49
N LEU A 570 9.27 -11.00 16.30
CA LEU A 570 8.73 -12.15 17.04
C LEU A 570 7.68 -11.74 18.08
N VAL A 571 7.94 -10.69 18.87
CA VAL A 571 6.93 -10.20 19.82
C VAL A 571 5.76 -9.51 19.11
N ALA A 572 5.98 -8.89 17.95
CA ALA A 572 4.90 -8.31 17.14
C ALA A 572 3.97 -9.39 16.58
N LEU A 573 4.51 -10.53 16.13
CA LEU A 573 3.74 -11.71 15.75
C LEU A 573 2.85 -12.20 16.90
N GLN A 574 3.44 -12.33 18.10
CA GLN A 574 2.68 -12.72 19.28
C GLN A 574 1.59 -11.70 19.60
N ALA A 575 1.94 -10.41 19.66
CA ALA A 575 0.98 -9.35 19.99
C ALA A 575 -0.16 -9.27 18.96
N ALA A 576 0.14 -9.31 17.67
CA ALA A 576 -0.88 -9.31 16.61
C ALA A 576 -1.78 -10.55 16.68
N PHE A 577 -1.23 -11.71 17.05
CA PHE A 577 -2.02 -12.93 17.22
C PHE A 577 -2.96 -12.85 18.44
N GLU A 578 -2.44 -12.45 19.60
CA GLU A 578 -3.22 -12.31 20.84
C GLU A 578 -4.30 -11.20 20.73
N LEU A 579 -4.01 -10.13 19.98
CA LEU A 579 -4.97 -9.07 19.65
C LEU A 579 -6.02 -9.48 18.60
N GLY A 580 -5.89 -10.66 17.99
CA GLY A 580 -6.82 -11.16 16.97
C GLY A 580 -6.68 -10.49 15.60
N ILE A 581 -5.51 -9.90 15.30
CA ILE A 581 -5.20 -9.24 14.02
C ILE A 581 -4.76 -10.27 12.96
N ILE A 582 -4.01 -11.30 13.36
CA ILE A 582 -3.60 -12.40 12.48
C ILE A 582 -4.19 -13.74 12.90
N SER A 583 -4.31 -14.66 11.95
CA SER A 583 -4.84 -16.00 12.21
C SER A 583 -3.79 -16.92 12.83
N PRO A 584 -4.20 -17.99 13.53
CA PRO A 584 -3.27 -19.00 14.06
C PRO A 584 -2.35 -19.59 13.00
N GLU A 585 -2.84 -19.81 11.78
CA GLU A 585 -2.06 -20.39 10.68
C GLU A 585 -0.98 -19.43 10.19
N LYS A 586 -1.31 -18.13 10.10
CA LYS A 586 -0.33 -17.10 9.73
C LYS A 586 0.73 -16.95 10.82
N PHE A 587 0.33 -16.95 12.09
CA PHE A 587 1.25 -16.92 13.22
C PHE A 587 2.19 -18.12 13.19
N ASP A 588 1.66 -19.34 13.12
CA ASP A 588 2.45 -20.57 13.07
C ASP A 588 3.42 -20.59 11.89
N THR A 589 2.92 -20.31 10.69
CA THR A 589 3.75 -20.33 9.48
C THR A 589 4.90 -19.33 9.60
N ARG A 590 4.63 -18.09 10.01
CA ARG A 590 5.67 -17.05 10.13
C ARG A 590 6.69 -17.37 11.22
N VAL A 591 6.25 -17.90 12.37
CA VAL A 591 7.16 -18.34 13.44
C VAL A 591 8.04 -19.48 12.96
N ARG A 592 7.47 -20.53 12.35
CA ARG A 592 8.25 -21.68 11.90
C ARG A 592 9.26 -21.34 10.81
N THR A 593 8.92 -20.45 9.89
CA THR A 593 9.86 -19.97 8.87
C THR A 593 10.99 -19.15 9.49
N LEU A 594 10.67 -18.24 10.40
CA LEU A 594 11.68 -17.45 11.11
C LEU A 594 12.66 -18.34 11.90
N LEU A 595 12.14 -19.31 12.67
CA LEU A 595 12.99 -20.25 13.42
C LEU A 595 13.85 -21.09 12.47
N GLY A 596 13.31 -21.52 11.32
CA GLY A 596 14.07 -22.25 10.30
C GLY A 596 15.21 -21.43 9.71
N SER A 597 15.04 -20.10 9.61
CA SER A 597 16.09 -19.19 9.14
C SER A 597 17.13 -18.93 10.20
N LEU A 598 16.73 -18.76 11.46
CA LEU A 598 17.65 -18.58 12.58
C LEU A 598 18.59 -19.79 12.75
N GLN A 599 18.14 -21.00 12.42
CA GLN A 599 18.98 -22.22 12.35
C GLN A 599 20.01 -22.20 11.22
N GLN A 600 19.83 -21.36 10.20
CA GLN A 600 20.67 -21.31 8.99
C GLN A 600 21.53 -20.05 8.91
N LEU A 601 21.35 -19.09 9.81
CA LEU A 601 22.14 -17.87 9.82
C LEU A 601 23.63 -18.21 9.99
N PRO A 602 24.51 -17.70 9.11
CA PRO A 602 25.94 -17.74 9.36
C PRO A 602 26.25 -17.11 10.72
N LEU A 603 27.12 -17.74 11.52
CA LEU A 603 27.52 -17.16 12.80
C LEU A 603 28.86 -16.43 12.66
N PHE A 604 28.97 -15.27 13.30
CA PHE A 604 30.23 -14.53 13.40
C PHE A 604 31.25 -15.37 14.17
N ALA A 605 32.35 -15.71 13.50
CA ALA A 605 33.40 -16.60 14.01
C ALA A 605 32.88 -17.99 14.46
N GLY A 606 31.70 -18.42 13.98
CA GLY A 606 31.07 -19.67 14.45
C GLY A 606 30.52 -19.60 15.88
N GLU A 607 30.47 -18.42 16.51
CA GLU A 607 30.11 -18.27 17.94
C GLU A 607 28.70 -17.70 18.13
N LEU A 608 28.41 -16.54 17.53
CA LEU A 608 27.18 -15.78 17.77
C LEU A 608 26.65 -15.19 16.46
N PRO A 609 25.34 -14.87 16.37
CA PRO A 609 24.82 -14.19 15.19
C PRO A 609 25.55 -12.86 14.91
N HIS A 610 25.76 -12.56 13.64
CA HIS A 610 26.19 -11.24 13.19
C HIS A 610 25.21 -10.14 13.62
N ARG A 611 25.69 -8.89 13.68
CA ARG A 611 24.85 -7.72 13.97
C ARG A 611 23.74 -7.50 12.94
N GLY A 612 23.95 -7.87 11.68
CA GLY A 612 22.98 -7.65 10.62
C GLY A 612 23.06 -8.70 9.52
N TYR A 613 21.91 -8.98 8.90
CA TYR A 613 21.78 -9.89 7.77
C TYR A 613 20.92 -9.27 6.67
N ASP A 614 21.27 -9.51 5.42
CA ASP A 614 20.36 -9.25 4.30
C ASP A 614 19.19 -10.24 4.39
N ILE A 615 17.97 -9.72 4.38
CA ILE A 615 16.76 -10.54 4.59
C ILE A 615 16.48 -11.51 3.44
N ARG A 616 17.18 -11.40 2.31
CA ARG A 616 16.96 -12.21 1.11
C ARG A 616 17.96 -13.34 0.98
N SER A 617 19.21 -13.07 1.34
CA SER A 617 20.33 -14.01 1.16
C SER A 617 20.86 -14.61 2.47
N LEU A 618 20.39 -14.12 3.62
CA LEU A 618 20.90 -14.46 4.96
C LEU A 618 22.38 -14.14 5.16
N GLN A 619 22.99 -13.36 4.25
CA GLN A 619 24.40 -13.02 4.32
C GLN A 619 24.63 -11.85 5.29
N PRO A 620 25.79 -11.83 5.97
CA PRO A 620 26.13 -10.75 6.90
C PRO A 620 26.24 -9.40 6.20
N VAL A 621 25.56 -8.39 6.74
CA VAL A 621 25.61 -7.01 6.27
C VAL A 621 25.86 -6.04 7.42
N ASP A 622 26.31 -4.83 7.09
CA ASP A 622 26.31 -3.71 8.03
C ASP A 622 24.90 -3.07 8.14
N TYR A 623 24.77 -2.08 9.03
CA TYR A 623 23.50 -1.38 9.24
C TYR A 623 23.02 -0.58 8.01
N GLY A 624 23.91 -0.26 7.08
CA GLY A 624 23.61 0.36 5.78
C GLY A 624 23.25 -0.66 4.69
N ASN A 625 23.05 -1.92 5.05
CA ASN A 625 22.78 -3.03 4.13
C ASN A 625 23.92 -3.32 3.14
N ASN A 626 25.16 -2.95 3.47
CA ASN A 626 26.33 -3.31 2.67
C ASN A 626 26.80 -4.71 3.05
N PHE A 627 27.13 -5.53 2.05
CA PHE A 627 27.66 -6.88 2.27
C PHE A 627 29.00 -6.83 3.01
N THR A 628 29.10 -7.59 4.11
CA THR A 628 30.29 -7.68 4.95
C THR A 628 30.68 -9.16 5.12
N PRO A 629 31.47 -9.74 4.21
CA PRO A 629 31.82 -11.16 4.27
C PRO A 629 32.56 -11.54 5.58
N GLU A 630 33.36 -10.63 6.12
CA GLU A 630 33.99 -10.80 7.44
C GLU A 630 33.04 -10.57 8.63
N GLY A 631 31.87 -9.95 8.39
CA GLY A 631 30.93 -9.50 9.40
C GLY A 631 31.37 -8.25 10.16
N THR A 632 30.44 -7.65 10.90
CA THR A 632 30.66 -6.45 11.74
C THR A 632 30.78 -6.75 13.24
N GLY A 633 30.85 -8.04 13.61
CA GLY A 633 30.83 -8.53 14.99
C GLY A 633 29.44 -8.97 15.44
N TRP A 634 29.18 -8.94 16.75
CA TRP A 634 27.92 -9.33 17.40
C TRP A 634 27.55 -8.34 18.52
N SER A 635 26.27 -8.28 18.88
CA SER A 635 25.73 -7.34 19.89
C SER A 635 25.11 -8.11 21.06
N GLY A 636 25.63 -7.92 22.28
CA GLY A 636 25.03 -8.53 23.46
C GLY A 636 23.65 -7.97 23.81
N LEU A 637 23.36 -6.73 23.41
CA LEU A 637 22.02 -6.14 23.58
C LEU A 637 20.99 -6.86 22.71
N ASP A 638 21.34 -7.13 21.45
CA ASP A 638 20.48 -7.83 20.50
C ASP A 638 20.26 -9.28 20.93
N VAL A 639 21.30 -9.95 21.43
CA VAL A 639 21.19 -11.30 22.00
C VAL A 639 20.25 -11.29 23.21
N GLY A 640 20.39 -10.32 24.12
CA GLY A 640 19.48 -10.18 25.26
C GLY A 640 18.02 -9.96 24.83
N ARG A 641 17.79 -9.14 23.80
CA ARG A 641 16.46 -8.87 23.22
C ARG A 641 15.82 -10.13 22.64
N ILE A 642 16.53 -10.88 21.79
CA ILE A 642 15.96 -12.10 21.19
C ILE A 642 15.74 -13.20 22.23
N LEU A 643 16.63 -13.32 23.23
CA LEU A 643 16.46 -14.26 24.33
C LEU A 643 15.16 -13.98 25.10
N LEU A 644 14.85 -12.71 25.33
CA LEU A 644 13.61 -12.30 25.97
C LEU A 644 12.39 -12.63 25.09
N ALA A 645 12.44 -12.32 23.79
CA ALA A 645 11.38 -12.67 22.83
C ALA A 645 11.15 -14.19 22.73
N PHE A 646 12.23 -14.99 22.72
CA PHE A 646 12.16 -16.44 22.74
C PHE A 646 11.59 -16.99 24.04
N HIS A 647 11.98 -16.43 25.19
CA HIS A 647 11.38 -16.78 26.47
C HIS A 647 9.87 -16.50 26.46
N HIS A 648 9.45 -15.35 25.94
CA HIS A 648 8.04 -15.01 25.79
C HIS A 648 7.31 -16.02 24.88
N LEU A 649 7.85 -16.34 23.70
CA LEU A 649 7.28 -17.30 22.77
C LEU A 649 7.11 -18.69 23.40
N LYS A 650 8.16 -19.27 23.99
CA LYS A 650 8.09 -20.61 24.58
C LYS A 650 7.23 -20.68 25.86
N SER A 651 7.09 -19.57 26.58
CA SER A 651 6.22 -19.49 27.76
C SER A 651 4.74 -19.47 27.38
N CYS A 652 4.38 -18.77 26.29
CA CYS A 652 3.01 -18.73 25.78
C CYS A 652 2.67 -19.96 24.92
N TYR A 653 3.65 -20.48 24.18
CA TYR A 653 3.53 -21.51 23.14
C TYR A 653 4.64 -22.57 23.30
N PRO A 654 4.51 -23.48 24.29
CA PRO A 654 5.54 -24.46 24.63
C PRO A 654 5.95 -25.40 23.50
N GLN A 655 5.12 -25.58 22.48
CA GLN A 655 5.40 -26.42 21.31
C GLN A 655 6.62 -25.96 20.49
N TYR A 656 7.02 -24.68 20.59
CA TYR A 656 8.24 -24.19 19.94
C TYR A 656 9.52 -24.38 20.77
N THR A 657 9.40 -24.86 22.02
CA THR A 657 10.51 -24.91 22.98
C THR A 657 11.73 -25.66 22.44
N GLU A 658 11.53 -26.80 21.79
CA GLU A 658 12.64 -27.62 21.30
C GLU A 658 13.44 -26.91 20.20
N ALA A 659 12.76 -26.31 19.22
CA ALA A 659 13.41 -25.58 18.14
C ALA A 659 14.15 -24.33 18.66
N ILE A 660 13.53 -23.58 19.57
CA ILE A 660 14.12 -22.39 20.20
C ILE A 660 15.37 -22.78 21.00
N ASP A 661 15.25 -23.79 21.87
CA ASP A 661 16.35 -24.23 22.71
C ASP A 661 17.52 -24.75 21.86
N SER A 662 17.25 -25.45 20.76
CA SER A 662 18.29 -25.87 19.82
C SER A 662 19.06 -24.69 19.25
N ILE A 663 18.37 -23.64 18.78
CA ILE A 663 19.01 -22.44 18.18
C ILE A 663 19.95 -21.79 19.18
N VAL A 664 19.52 -21.60 20.42
CA VAL A 664 20.34 -20.91 21.43
C VAL A 664 21.45 -21.81 22.01
N LEU A 665 21.29 -23.13 21.99
CA LEU A 665 22.34 -24.07 22.39
C LEU A 665 23.50 -24.10 21.38
N ASP A 666 23.24 -23.75 20.12
CA ASP A 666 24.27 -23.65 19.07
C ASP A 666 25.16 -22.41 19.22
N TRP A 667 24.79 -21.45 20.07
CA TRP A 667 25.53 -20.21 20.29
C TRP A 667 26.54 -20.31 21.45
N SER A 668 27.63 -19.55 21.37
CA SER A 668 28.66 -19.43 22.41
C SER A 668 28.52 -18.13 23.20
N TYR A 669 28.44 -18.25 24.53
CA TYR A 669 28.18 -17.15 25.45
C TYR A 669 29.41 -16.66 26.23
N PHE A 670 30.58 -17.28 26.04
CA PHE A 670 31.79 -16.96 26.80
C PHE A 670 32.23 -15.51 26.72
N ARG A 671 32.06 -14.89 25.55
CA ARG A 671 32.54 -13.53 25.29
C ARG A 671 31.46 -12.48 25.47
N VAL A 672 30.18 -12.84 25.25
CA VAL A 672 29.06 -11.94 25.45
C VAL A 672 28.81 -11.68 26.94
N ILE A 673 29.07 -12.68 27.81
CA ILE A 673 29.01 -12.49 29.26
C ILE A 673 30.39 -12.67 29.86
N THR A 674 30.98 -11.57 30.32
CA THR A 674 32.29 -11.56 30.97
C THR A 674 32.19 -10.84 32.32
N ASN A 675 32.68 -11.47 33.39
CA ASN A 675 32.70 -10.88 34.75
C ASN A 675 31.34 -10.38 35.27
N GLY A 676 30.25 -11.05 34.87
CA GLY A 676 28.88 -10.71 35.24
C GLY A 676 28.30 -9.50 34.48
N ARG A 677 28.89 -9.15 33.33
CA ARG A 677 28.50 -8.02 32.49
C ARG A 677 28.29 -8.45 31.04
N ILE A 678 27.34 -7.81 30.37
CA ILE A 678 27.09 -7.95 28.94
C ILE A 678 28.16 -7.19 28.16
N ASN A 679 28.63 -7.78 27.08
CA ASN A 679 29.59 -7.19 26.16
C ASN A 679 29.04 -7.19 24.74
N ALA A 680 29.72 -6.50 23.85
CA ALA A 680 29.51 -6.55 22.42
C ALA A 680 30.86 -6.70 21.71
N ALA A 681 30.83 -7.16 20.45
CA ALA A 681 32.02 -7.24 19.61
C ALA A 681 31.88 -6.36 18.38
N ILE A 682 32.97 -5.69 18.01
CA ILE A 682 33.15 -5.02 16.72
C ILE A 682 34.36 -5.57 15.99
N VAL A 683 34.35 -5.37 14.68
CA VAL A 683 35.48 -5.68 13.82
C VAL A 683 36.22 -4.40 13.48
N GLU A 684 37.52 -4.40 13.73
CA GLU A 684 38.44 -3.33 13.37
C GLU A 684 39.53 -3.85 12.43
N LYS A 685 40.07 -2.97 11.58
CA LYS A 685 41.27 -3.25 10.79
C LYS A 685 42.45 -2.53 11.43
N ASP A 686 43.52 -3.27 11.75
CA ASP A 686 44.73 -2.63 12.26
C ASP A 686 45.54 -1.94 11.15
N SER A 687 46.61 -1.26 11.52
CA SER A 687 47.51 -0.57 10.59
C SER A 687 48.19 -1.49 9.56
N LYS A 688 48.08 -2.82 9.72
CA LYS A 688 48.59 -3.84 8.78
C LYS A 688 47.47 -4.50 7.98
N GLY A 689 46.23 -4.02 8.09
CA GLY A 689 45.06 -4.57 7.40
C GLY A 689 44.54 -5.89 7.99
N ARG A 690 45.01 -6.31 9.17
CA ARG A 690 44.49 -7.52 9.83
C ARG A 690 43.14 -7.22 10.45
N ILE A 691 42.19 -8.15 10.28
CA ILE A 691 40.87 -8.09 10.89
C ILE A 691 40.99 -8.51 12.35
N LEU A 692 40.58 -7.63 13.25
CA LEU A 692 40.68 -7.83 14.69
C LEU A 692 39.29 -7.67 15.32
N THR A 693 38.84 -8.71 16.02
CA THR A 693 37.63 -8.63 16.85
C THR A 693 37.97 -7.97 18.18
N ARG A 694 37.28 -6.88 18.52
CA ARG A 694 37.34 -6.22 19.82
C ARG A 694 36.08 -6.47 20.59
N VAL A 695 36.23 -6.91 21.84
CA VAL A 695 35.11 -7.09 22.77
C VAL A 695 35.17 -5.99 23.79
N TYR A 696 34.06 -5.30 23.97
CA TYR A 696 33.92 -4.20 24.90
C TYR A 696 32.61 -4.34 25.67
N PRO A 697 32.57 -3.84 26.90
CA PRO A 697 31.33 -3.82 27.65
C PRO A 697 30.28 -2.89 27.03
N VAL A 698 29.00 -3.26 27.14
CA VAL A 698 27.89 -2.36 26.79
C VAL A 698 27.69 -1.31 27.89
N ASN A 699 27.19 -0.13 27.51
CA ASN A 699 27.03 1.04 28.38
C ASN A 699 25.75 1.84 28.09
N GLU A 700 24.90 1.36 27.17
CA GLU A 700 23.70 2.02 26.72
C GLU A 700 22.62 1.94 27.81
N LEU A 701 22.42 3.06 28.53
CA LEU A 701 21.48 3.16 29.65
C LEU A 701 20.07 2.73 29.24
N GLY A 702 19.45 1.90 30.08
CA GLY A 702 18.13 1.31 29.85
C GLY A 702 18.19 0.08 28.95
N TYR A 703 18.95 0.12 27.85
CA TYR A 703 19.13 -1.02 26.95
C TYR A 703 19.94 -2.16 27.60
N GLU A 704 21.03 -1.83 28.30
CA GLU A 704 21.82 -2.80 29.06
C GLU A 704 20.96 -3.51 30.12
N GLU A 705 20.22 -2.73 30.93
CA GLU A 705 19.33 -3.24 31.97
C GLU A 705 18.24 -4.15 31.41
N TYR A 706 17.62 -3.75 30.29
CA TYR A 706 16.60 -4.52 29.60
C TYR A 706 17.16 -5.83 29.04
N ALA A 707 18.29 -5.79 28.33
CA ALA A 707 18.95 -6.98 27.78
C ALA A 707 19.38 -7.95 28.89
N ALA A 708 19.81 -7.44 30.05
CA ALA A 708 20.18 -8.26 31.21
C ALA A 708 19.03 -9.12 31.73
N ARG A 709 17.78 -8.62 31.69
CA ARG A 709 16.62 -9.45 32.06
C ARG A 709 16.42 -10.62 31.10
N GLY A 710 16.67 -10.41 29.81
CA GLY A 710 16.71 -11.48 28.82
C GLY A 710 17.69 -12.58 29.23
N PHE A 711 18.95 -12.23 29.51
CA PHE A 711 19.95 -13.22 29.97
C PHE A 711 19.59 -13.89 31.30
N GLN A 712 19.05 -13.13 32.28
CA GLN A 712 18.67 -13.69 33.58
C GLN A 712 17.53 -14.72 33.46
N LEU A 713 16.57 -14.54 32.54
CA LEU A 713 15.53 -15.53 32.26
C LEU A 713 16.10 -16.86 31.77
N TRP A 714 17.26 -16.83 31.13
CA TRP A 714 17.97 -18.03 30.65
C TRP A 714 19.00 -18.57 31.66
N GLY A 715 19.07 -17.99 32.86
CA GLY A 715 19.88 -18.49 33.98
C GLY A 715 21.26 -17.84 34.12
N PHE A 716 21.61 -16.88 33.27
CA PHE A 716 22.90 -16.18 33.33
C PHE A 716 22.96 -15.18 34.49
N ALA A 717 24.11 -15.16 35.17
CA ALA A 717 24.43 -14.17 36.18
C ALA A 717 25.03 -12.93 35.52
N VAL A 718 24.20 -11.91 35.30
CA VAL A 718 24.58 -10.63 34.67
C VAL A 718 24.27 -9.44 35.60
N ASP A 719 24.47 -9.63 36.91
CA ASP A 719 24.05 -8.68 37.95
C ASP A 719 24.71 -7.31 37.83
N LYS A 720 25.88 -7.22 37.18
CA LYS A 720 26.51 -5.93 36.93
C LYS A 720 25.79 -5.15 35.84
N SER A 721 25.14 -5.82 34.89
CA SER A 721 24.34 -5.21 33.81
C SER A 721 22.86 -5.05 34.18
N ALA A 722 22.31 -5.93 35.02
CA ALA A 722 20.94 -5.81 35.53
C ALA A 722 20.72 -4.49 36.29
N VAL A 723 19.50 -3.98 36.28
CA VAL A 723 19.14 -2.73 36.98
C VAL A 723 19.54 -2.81 38.47
N GLY A 724 20.23 -1.78 38.95
CA GLY A 724 20.77 -1.73 40.31
C GLY A 724 22.10 -0.97 40.42
N GLY A 725 22.59 -0.77 41.65
CA GLY A 725 23.79 0.04 41.90
C GLY A 725 23.53 1.55 41.82
N GLU A 726 24.58 2.33 41.56
CA GLU A 726 24.52 3.79 41.51
C GLU A 726 24.47 4.32 40.07
N TYR A 727 23.63 5.35 39.87
CA TYR A 727 23.46 6.03 38.59
C TYR A 727 23.87 7.48 38.74
N GLU A 728 24.59 7.99 37.74
CA GLU A 728 24.81 9.42 37.60
C GLU A 728 23.49 10.06 37.15
N THR A 729 23.15 11.17 37.77
CA THR A 729 21.94 11.92 37.43
C THR A 729 22.28 13.38 37.19
N LEU A 730 21.61 13.99 36.22
CA LEU A 730 21.58 15.44 36.04
C LEU A 730 20.23 15.97 36.52
N THR A 731 20.24 17.12 37.17
CA THR A 731 19.00 17.77 37.59
C THR A 731 18.43 18.60 36.45
N VAL A 732 17.21 18.27 35.98
CA VAL A 732 16.47 19.01 34.96
C VAL A 732 15.11 19.39 35.56
N SER A 733 14.80 20.68 35.61
CA SER A 733 13.59 21.22 36.27
C SER A 733 13.30 20.61 37.66
N GLY A 734 14.33 20.46 38.49
CA GLY A 734 14.22 19.90 39.84
C GLY A 734 14.12 18.37 39.93
N LYS A 735 14.04 17.66 38.80
CA LYS A 735 14.00 16.19 38.72
C LYS A 735 15.39 15.62 38.42
N LYS A 736 15.77 14.53 39.09
CA LYS A 736 17.05 13.84 38.87
C LYS A 736 16.90 12.81 37.76
N ILE A 737 17.36 13.13 36.56
CA ILE A 737 17.25 12.26 35.39
C ILE A 737 18.54 11.45 35.25
N PRO A 738 18.47 10.11 35.10
CA PRO A 738 19.66 9.28 34.96
C PRO A 738 20.34 9.54 33.60
N THR A 739 21.68 9.65 33.61
CA THR A 739 22.49 9.90 32.41
C THR A 739 23.38 8.73 32.04
N ARG A 740 23.89 8.01 33.04
CA ARG A 740 24.63 6.75 32.88
C ARG A 740 24.73 6.02 34.20
N ARG A 741 25.12 4.75 34.15
CA ARG A 741 25.51 4.02 35.36
C ARG A 741 26.93 4.41 35.80
N LEU A 742 27.15 4.56 37.11
CA LEU A 742 28.47 4.84 37.68
C LEU A 742 29.29 3.56 37.81
N ARG A 743 30.44 3.51 37.11
CA ARG A 743 31.40 2.41 37.16
C ARG A 743 32.83 2.93 36.99
N GLY A 744 33.52 3.26 38.09
CA GLY A 744 34.95 3.66 38.05
C GLY A 744 35.29 4.75 37.02
N GLU A 745 36.49 4.68 36.41
CA GLU A 745 36.99 5.64 35.40
C GLU A 745 36.49 5.37 33.96
N GLU A 746 35.53 4.47 33.74
CA GLU A 746 35.02 4.19 32.39
C GLU A 746 34.18 5.37 31.87
N LYS A 747 34.69 6.03 30.81
CA LYS A 747 33.96 7.06 30.07
C LYS A 747 33.23 6.39 28.91
N SER A 748 31.89 6.41 28.94
CA SER A 748 31.09 6.21 27.72
C SER A 748 31.31 7.41 26.81
N GLU A 749 31.56 7.16 25.52
CA GLU A 749 31.52 8.21 24.52
C GLU A 749 30.06 8.62 24.32
N ASN A 750 29.74 9.90 24.50
CA ASN A 750 28.43 10.53 24.25
C ASN A 750 27.20 9.83 24.90
N PRO A 751 27.12 9.73 26.25
CA PRO A 751 25.93 9.15 26.90
C PRO A 751 24.68 9.98 26.59
N TYR A 752 23.57 9.28 26.32
CA TYR A 752 22.26 9.87 26.11
C TYR A 752 21.15 9.05 26.75
N THR A 753 20.06 9.72 27.11
CA THR A 753 18.89 9.11 27.76
C THR A 753 17.66 9.31 26.88
N VAL A 754 17.06 8.21 26.41
CA VAL A 754 15.78 8.18 25.67
C VAL A 754 14.78 7.26 26.37
N SER A 755 13.49 7.46 26.13
CA SER A 755 12.42 6.74 26.85
C SER A 755 12.20 5.30 26.38
N ASN A 756 12.46 4.98 25.10
CA ASN A 756 12.18 3.65 24.49
C ASN A 756 12.57 2.43 25.35
N PRO A 757 13.82 2.28 25.87
CA PRO A 757 14.20 1.08 26.60
C PRO A 757 13.45 0.92 27.93
N PHE A 758 13.18 2.02 28.64
CA PHE A 758 12.45 2.00 29.91
C PHE A 758 10.98 1.66 29.70
N LEU A 759 10.38 2.20 28.65
CA LEU A 759 8.99 1.91 28.27
C LEU A 759 8.81 0.45 27.90
N ARG A 760 9.72 -0.09 27.08
CA ARG A 760 9.74 -1.51 26.73
C ARG A 760 9.90 -2.40 27.96
N TYR A 761 10.80 -2.03 28.88
CA TYR A 761 10.96 -2.72 30.15
C TYR A 761 9.63 -2.75 30.94
N GLY A 762 8.95 -1.61 31.07
CA GLY A 762 7.66 -1.53 31.75
C GLY A 762 6.59 -2.42 31.13
N LEU A 763 6.45 -2.41 29.81
CA LEU A 763 5.46 -3.24 29.10
C LEU A 763 5.74 -4.74 29.24
N GLU A 764 7.00 -5.14 29.03
CA GLU A 764 7.36 -6.55 28.91
C GLU A 764 7.60 -7.20 30.30
N LEU A 765 8.25 -6.48 31.23
CA LEU A 765 8.72 -7.01 32.51
C LEU A 765 8.00 -6.41 33.73
N GLY A 766 7.29 -5.29 33.58
CA GLY A 766 6.80 -4.50 34.70
C GLY A 766 7.92 -3.76 35.42
N PHE A 767 7.57 -2.72 36.17
CA PHE A 767 8.55 -1.92 36.89
C PHE A 767 8.86 -2.49 38.27
N ASP A 768 10.02 -3.14 38.41
CA ASP A 768 10.59 -3.36 39.74
C ASP A 768 11.00 -2.02 40.38
N PRO A 769 11.11 -1.93 41.73
CA PRO A 769 11.35 -0.65 42.40
C PRO A 769 12.62 0.09 41.92
N ALA A 770 13.66 -0.64 41.51
CA ALA A 770 14.88 -0.02 41.01
C ALA A 770 14.65 0.58 39.63
N MET A 771 14.00 -0.15 38.71
CA MET A 771 13.68 0.39 37.39
C MET A 771 12.66 1.53 37.46
N LEU A 772 11.67 1.43 38.35
CA LEU A 772 10.68 2.48 38.57
C LEU A 772 11.35 3.79 38.99
N SER A 773 12.41 3.71 39.84
CA SER A 773 13.16 4.88 40.28
C SER A 773 13.92 5.60 39.16
N LEU A 774 14.25 4.90 38.07
CA LEU A 774 14.90 5.47 36.88
C LEU A 774 13.87 6.02 35.89
N PHE A 775 12.76 5.29 35.71
CA PHE A 775 11.71 5.65 34.76
C PHE A 775 10.83 6.82 35.23
N TYR A 776 10.48 6.87 36.52
CA TYR A 776 9.53 7.87 37.00
C TYR A 776 9.99 9.32 36.78
N PRO A 777 11.27 9.69 37.06
CA PRO A 777 11.77 11.03 36.72
C PRO A 777 11.72 11.35 35.23
N ILE A 778 11.89 10.35 34.35
CA ILE A 778 11.80 10.48 32.88
C ILE A 778 10.36 10.83 32.47
N LEU A 779 9.36 10.12 32.99
CA LEU A 779 7.96 10.45 32.74
C LEU A 779 7.60 11.85 33.28
N GLU A 780 8.01 12.15 34.52
CA GLU A 780 7.67 13.42 35.17
C GLU A 780 8.25 14.62 34.45
N ILE A 781 9.46 14.55 33.89
CA ILE A 781 10.06 15.71 33.22
C ILE A 781 9.42 16.01 31.87
N GLU A 782 8.98 14.97 31.14
CA GLU A 782 8.23 15.15 29.90
C GLU A 782 6.81 15.66 30.18
N ALA A 783 6.16 15.17 31.23
CA ALA A 783 4.87 15.68 31.70
C ALA A 783 4.96 17.13 32.20
N ALA A 784 6.01 17.48 32.95
CA ALA A 784 6.23 18.83 33.45
C ALA A 784 6.43 19.81 32.28
N LYS A 785 7.17 19.43 31.24
CA LYS A 785 7.33 20.26 30.03
C LYS A 785 5.98 20.56 29.37
N TYR A 786 5.10 19.56 29.27
CA TYR A 786 3.74 19.77 28.77
C TYR A 786 2.92 20.72 29.66
N GLN A 787 2.98 20.55 30.98
CA GLN A 787 2.22 21.38 31.92
C GLN A 787 2.71 22.83 31.95
N THR A 788 4.01 23.08 31.88
CA THR A 788 4.58 24.43 32.00
C THR A 788 4.66 25.17 30.66
N GLU A 789 4.91 24.46 29.57
CA GLU A 789 5.16 25.07 28.25
C GLU A 789 4.04 24.78 27.23
N GLY A 790 3.10 23.89 27.54
CA GLY A 790 2.09 23.41 26.58
C GLY A 790 2.65 22.53 25.47
N LEU A 791 3.95 22.19 25.51
CA LEU A 791 4.65 21.48 24.44
C LEU A 791 4.54 19.96 24.64
N ILE A 792 3.90 19.28 23.70
CA ILE A 792 3.83 17.81 23.67
C ILE A 792 5.21 17.28 23.22
N THR A 793 5.90 16.58 24.11
CA THR A 793 7.18 15.89 23.83
C THR A 793 7.08 14.41 24.19
N ALA A 794 7.86 13.57 23.52
CA ALA A 794 8.06 12.18 23.90
C ALA A 794 9.40 11.71 23.32
N SER A 795 10.38 11.53 24.19
CA SER A 795 11.75 11.20 23.83
C SER A 795 11.82 9.83 23.21
N GLY A 796 12.62 9.74 22.15
CA GLY A 796 12.92 8.46 21.55
C GLY A 796 13.97 8.51 20.46
N THR A 797 14.26 7.33 19.91
CA THR A 797 15.06 7.21 18.69
C THR A 797 14.12 7.04 17.50
N ALA A 798 14.33 7.81 16.44
CA ALA A 798 13.49 7.83 15.26
C ALA A 798 14.30 7.70 13.97
N LEU A 799 13.73 7.00 13.00
CA LEU A 799 14.12 7.03 11.60
C LEU A 799 13.43 8.21 10.88
N ILE A 800 14.16 8.99 10.10
CA ILE A 800 13.67 10.09 9.27
C ILE A 800 14.13 9.91 7.83
N GLN A 801 13.36 10.45 6.87
CA GLN A 801 13.59 10.20 5.44
C GLN A 801 14.87 10.82 4.85
N LYS A 802 15.41 11.85 5.51
CA LYS A 802 16.58 12.60 5.05
C LYS A 802 17.71 12.46 6.05
N GLU A 803 18.94 12.67 5.58
CA GLU A 803 20.10 12.74 6.47
C GLU A 803 19.82 13.64 7.68
N PRO A 804 20.13 13.18 8.90
CA PRO A 804 21.01 12.05 9.25
C PRO A 804 20.39 10.64 9.28
N TYR A 805 19.14 10.47 8.82
CA TYR A 805 18.33 9.24 8.89
C TYR A 805 17.99 8.77 10.30
N VAL A 806 18.95 8.63 11.22
CA VAL A 806 18.68 8.26 12.61
C VAL A 806 18.92 9.44 13.51
N ILE A 807 17.93 9.75 14.35
CA ILE A 807 17.97 10.82 15.34
C ILE A 807 17.61 10.28 16.71
N HIS A 808 18.28 10.80 17.74
CA HIS A 808 17.99 10.52 19.14
C HIS A 808 17.46 11.80 19.78
N SER A 809 16.14 11.91 19.91
CA SER A 809 15.45 12.99 20.63
C SER A 809 15.62 12.78 22.14
N ALA A 810 16.81 13.01 22.68
CA ALA A 810 17.15 12.64 24.05
C ALA A 810 16.53 13.59 25.09
N ILE A 811 16.25 13.07 26.28
CA ILE A 811 15.93 13.91 27.46
C ILE A 811 17.21 14.57 27.96
N ILE A 812 18.33 13.81 27.94
CA ILE A 812 19.67 14.32 28.21
C ILE A 812 20.62 13.72 27.20
N ALA A 813 21.50 14.55 26.66
CA ALA A 813 22.66 14.11 25.92
C ALA A 813 23.79 15.13 26.12
N LYS A 814 25.05 14.67 26.15
CA LYS A 814 26.22 15.56 26.38
C LYS A 814 26.11 16.45 27.64
N GLN A 815 25.49 15.93 28.70
CA GLN A 815 25.22 16.68 29.94
C GLN A 815 24.32 17.91 29.78
N GLU A 816 23.57 17.99 28.68
CA GLU A 816 22.58 19.03 28.41
C GLU A 816 21.18 18.40 28.23
N PRO A 817 20.13 19.05 28.74
CA PRO A 817 18.76 18.56 28.58
C PRO A 817 18.23 18.81 27.15
N TRP A 818 17.30 17.97 26.72
CA TRP A 818 16.52 18.09 25.47
C TRP A 818 17.33 18.10 24.17
N VAL A 819 18.58 17.61 24.20
CA VAL A 819 19.46 17.56 23.02
C VAL A 819 18.98 16.48 22.03
N THR A 820 18.91 16.85 20.76
CA THR A 820 18.73 15.91 19.65
C THR A 820 20.08 15.51 19.09
N LEU A 821 20.49 14.26 19.27
CA LEU A 821 21.76 13.75 18.74
C LEU A 821 21.56 13.05 17.40
N ILE A 822 22.57 13.17 16.53
CA ILE A 822 22.69 12.39 15.29
C ILE A 822 23.86 11.39 15.41
N TYR A 823 24.03 10.50 14.43
CA TYR A 823 24.98 9.39 14.50
C TYR A 823 26.45 9.78 14.79
N ASP A 824 26.93 10.91 14.26
CA ASP A 824 28.29 11.41 14.51
C ASP A 824 28.46 12.09 15.88
N GLY A 825 27.39 12.09 16.69
CA GLY A 825 27.32 12.73 17.98
C GLY A 825 27.06 14.23 17.92
N SER A 826 26.88 14.87 16.76
CA SER A 826 26.50 16.29 16.69
C SER A 826 25.03 16.53 17.06
N SER A 827 24.69 17.79 17.35
CA SER A 827 23.35 18.21 17.78
C SER A 827 22.53 18.75 16.59
N ALA A 828 21.26 18.37 16.49
CA ALA A 828 20.32 18.82 15.46
C ALA A 828 18.95 19.17 16.09
N PRO A 829 18.86 20.23 16.91
CA PRO A 829 17.68 20.54 17.72
C PRO A 829 16.40 20.70 16.89
N GLU A 830 16.50 21.25 15.69
CA GLU A 830 15.37 21.46 14.77
C GLU A 830 14.74 20.17 14.26
N LYS A 831 15.45 19.03 14.36
CA LYS A 831 15.02 17.71 13.94
C LYS A 831 14.44 16.87 15.07
N ARG A 832 14.17 17.44 16.25
CA ARG A 832 13.61 16.71 17.38
C ARG A 832 12.23 16.14 17.02
N VAL A 833 12.07 14.83 17.21
CA VAL A 833 10.82 14.09 16.95
C VAL A 833 10.20 13.62 18.26
N VAL A 834 8.89 13.84 18.37
CA VAL A 834 8.00 13.23 19.37
C VAL A 834 7.70 11.80 18.94
N SER A 835 8.18 10.80 19.68
CA SER A 835 8.09 9.40 19.29
C SER A 835 6.68 8.79 19.44
N THR A 836 6.15 8.24 18.35
CA THR A 836 4.88 7.50 18.35
C THR A 836 4.94 6.27 19.26
N ALA A 837 6.05 5.52 19.21
CA ALA A 837 6.26 4.34 20.05
C ALA A 837 6.24 4.70 21.54
N ALA A 838 6.89 5.81 21.90
CA ALA A 838 6.90 6.30 23.27
C ALA A 838 5.50 6.72 23.72
N ALA A 839 4.77 7.46 22.87
CA ALA A 839 3.41 7.92 23.13
C ALA A 839 2.42 6.78 23.43
N PHE A 840 2.36 5.75 22.60
CA PHE A 840 1.53 4.57 22.85
C PHE A 840 1.89 3.89 24.18
N SER A 841 3.19 3.77 24.47
CA SER A 841 3.67 3.09 25.67
C SER A 841 3.39 3.89 26.94
N TYR A 842 3.60 5.20 26.92
CA TYR A 842 3.29 6.08 28.05
C TYR A 842 1.81 6.01 28.41
N TYR A 843 0.93 6.08 27.41
CA TYR A 843 -0.50 5.96 27.65
C TYR A 843 -0.91 4.57 28.14
N ALA A 844 -0.25 3.51 27.66
CA ALA A 844 -0.48 2.16 28.16
C ALA A 844 -0.08 1.99 29.64
N LEU A 845 1.03 2.62 30.04
CA LEU A 845 1.62 2.49 31.39
C LEU A 845 1.04 3.49 32.40
N SER A 846 0.58 4.66 31.97
CA SER A 846 0.05 5.72 32.84
C SER A 846 -1.21 6.38 32.26
N PRO A 847 -2.30 5.63 32.01
CA PRO A 847 -3.47 6.12 31.29
C PRO A 847 -4.26 7.25 31.99
N GLN A 848 -3.99 7.50 33.27
CA GLN A 848 -4.65 8.54 34.06
C GLN A 848 -3.97 9.91 33.96
N SER A 849 -2.76 9.97 33.40
CA SER A 849 -2.03 11.23 33.25
C SER A 849 -2.59 12.03 32.07
N GLU A 850 -3.01 13.26 32.32
CA GLU A 850 -3.50 14.20 31.28
C GLU A 850 -2.48 14.38 30.15
N TYR A 851 -1.19 14.50 30.49
CA TYR A 851 -0.10 14.54 29.52
C TYR A 851 -0.10 13.32 28.59
N THR A 852 -0.20 12.11 29.14
CA THR A 852 -0.18 10.89 28.32
C THR A 852 -1.43 10.73 27.46
N GLN A 853 -2.59 11.23 27.92
CA GLN A 853 -3.83 11.24 27.14
C GLN A 853 -3.74 12.23 25.97
N ALA A 854 -3.18 13.42 26.22
CA ALA A 854 -2.92 14.41 25.17
C ALA A 854 -1.91 13.88 24.15
N LEU A 855 -0.81 13.30 24.63
CA LEU A 855 0.23 12.69 23.80
C LEU A 855 -0.30 11.52 22.97
N TYR A 856 -1.14 10.65 23.54
CA TYR A 856 -1.77 9.57 22.78
C TYR A 856 -2.69 10.10 21.69
N SER A 857 -3.51 11.11 22.02
CA SER A 857 -4.46 11.69 21.07
C SER A 857 -3.77 12.35 19.88
N SER A 858 -2.57 12.92 20.05
CA SER A 858 -1.83 13.57 18.96
C SER A 858 -1.21 12.59 17.95
N ILE A 859 -1.13 11.29 18.26
CA ILE A 859 -0.44 10.31 17.41
C ILE A 859 -1.36 9.25 16.79
N LEU A 860 -2.66 9.26 17.12
CA LEU A 860 -3.59 8.20 16.73
C LEU A 860 -3.69 8.00 15.21
N ASP A 861 -3.55 9.09 14.46
CA ASP A 861 -3.65 9.12 12.99
C ASP A 861 -2.27 9.25 12.30
N LEU A 862 -1.15 9.15 13.04
CA LEU A 862 0.21 9.19 12.49
C LEU A 862 0.66 7.84 11.93
N TYR A 863 -0.14 7.28 11.01
CA TYR A 863 0.20 6.04 10.33
C TYR A 863 -0.21 6.04 8.87
N HIS A 864 0.50 5.21 8.11
CA HIS A 864 0.09 4.81 6.79
C HIS A 864 -0.59 3.43 6.87
N PRO A 865 -1.84 3.25 6.39
CA PRO A 865 -2.61 2.02 6.58
C PRO A 865 -1.94 0.73 6.11
N ARG A 866 -1.02 0.82 5.14
CA ARG A 866 -0.25 -0.35 4.63
C ARG A 866 1.22 -0.39 5.05
N LEU A 867 1.80 0.69 5.55
CA LEU A 867 3.25 0.74 5.82
C LEU A 867 3.58 0.75 7.30
N GLY A 868 2.59 0.97 8.17
CA GLY A 868 2.82 1.10 9.61
C GLY A 868 2.65 2.53 10.10
N TYR A 869 2.91 2.70 11.38
CA TYR A 869 3.04 4.00 12.01
C TYR A 869 4.33 4.70 11.57
N TYR A 870 4.21 6.02 11.42
CA TYR A 870 5.37 6.90 11.32
C TYR A 870 6.10 6.92 12.66
N GLU A 871 7.40 7.22 12.64
CA GLU A 871 8.22 7.29 13.86
C GLU A 871 7.74 8.35 14.85
N GLY A 872 7.04 9.38 14.36
CA GLY A 872 6.59 10.49 15.18
C GLY A 872 6.17 11.70 14.38
N PHE A 873 6.24 12.86 15.01
CA PHE A 873 6.15 14.18 14.37
C PHE A 873 7.22 15.11 14.93
N TYR A 874 7.64 16.11 14.16
CA TYR A 874 8.67 17.05 14.61
C TYR A 874 8.09 18.04 15.62
N GLU A 875 8.80 18.26 16.74
CA GLU A 875 8.37 19.21 17.79
C GLU A 875 8.30 20.65 17.28
N SER A 876 9.10 20.99 16.28
CA SER A 876 9.24 22.35 15.77
C SER A 876 8.05 22.83 14.92
N ASN A 877 7.36 21.91 14.24
CA ASN A 877 6.31 22.27 13.28
C ASN A 877 5.10 21.32 13.25
N GLY A 878 5.12 20.21 13.98
CA GLY A 878 4.03 19.24 13.99
C GLY A 878 3.98 18.30 12.77
N GLU A 879 4.90 18.45 11.81
CA GLU A 879 4.91 17.64 10.60
C GLU A 879 5.30 16.18 10.90
N PRO A 880 4.70 15.18 10.22
CA PRO A 880 5.07 13.79 10.43
C PRO A 880 6.53 13.46 10.11
N ALA A 881 7.15 12.64 10.94
CA ALA A 881 8.46 12.04 10.71
C ALA A 881 8.30 10.70 9.97
N PHE A 882 8.24 10.78 8.64
CA PHE A 882 7.86 9.67 7.73
C PHE A 882 8.83 8.47 7.62
N GLY A 883 9.58 8.13 8.67
CA GLY A 883 10.29 6.85 8.77
C GLY A 883 9.35 5.72 9.21
N PHE A 884 9.74 4.48 8.92
CA PHE A 884 9.04 3.30 9.42
C PHE A 884 10.04 2.23 9.88
N THR A 885 9.90 1.78 11.12
CA THR A 885 10.71 0.71 11.70
C THR A 885 9.89 -0.41 12.32
N ALA A 886 10.51 -1.59 12.36
CA ALA A 886 10.00 -2.74 13.09
C ALA A 886 9.83 -2.40 14.57
N THR A 887 10.78 -1.67 15.15
CA THR A 887 10.79 -1.24 16.55
C THR A 887 9.54 -0.45 16.92
N THR A 888 9.22 0.61 16.17
CA THR A 888 8.07 1.47 16.47
C THR A 888 6.76 0.69 16.39
N ASN A 889 6.57 -0.07 15.31
CA ASN A 889 5.34 -0.84 15.10
C ASN A 889 5.20 -2.03 16.08
N SER A 890 6.31 -2.66 16.46
CA SER A 890 6.34 -3.72 17.48
C SER A 890 5.93 -3.19 18.85
N ILE A 891 6.47 -2.04 19.26
CA ILE A 891 6.13 -1.42 20.55
C ILE A 891 4.66 -1.03 20.60
N ILE A 892 4.10 -0.49 19.51
CA ILE A 892 2.68 -0.12 19.45
C ILE A 892 1.77 -1.34 19.65
N LEU A 893 2.05 -2.46 18.96
CA LEU A 893 1.30 -3.70 19.15
C LEU A 893 1.40 -4.21 20.59
N GLN A 894 2.57 -4.13 21.21
CA GLN A 894 2.78 -4.52 22.60
C GLN A 894 2.05 -3.60 23.58
N ALA A 895 2.09 -2.28 23.37
CA ALA A 895 1.38 -1.31 24.20
C ALA A 895 -0.14 -1.54 24.14
N LEU A 896 -0.67 -1.82 22.95
CA LEU A 896 -2.08 -2.21 22.79
C LEU A 896 -2.39 -3.51 23.53
N LEU A 897 -1.58 -4.57 23.34
CA LEU A 897 -1.77 -5.83 24.05
C LEU A 897 -1.73 -5.66 25.56
N TYR A 898 -0.79 -4.88 26.08
CA TYR A 898 -0.64 -4.60 27.51
C TYR A 898 -1.92 -3.98 28.10
N ARG A 899 -2.51 -2.98 27.43
CA ARG A 899 -3.77 -2.35 27.86
C ARG A 899 -4.93 -3.35 27.94
N PHE A 900 -4.96 -4.32 27.03
CA PHE A 900 -6.00 -5.35 27.01
C PHE A 900 -5.63 -6.62 27.80
N SER A 901 -4.48 -6.64 28.47
CA SER A 901 -3.99 -7.77 29.27
C SER A 901 -3.98 -7.45 30.77
N GLN A 902 -5.00 -6.75 31.26
CA GLN A 902 -5.11 -6.28 32.65
C GLN A 902 -3.95 -5.37 33.09
N GLN A 903 -3.21 -4.76 32.15
CA GLN A 903 -2.01 -3.97 32.44
C GLN A 903 -1.00 -4.74 33.30
N LYS A 904 -0.83 -6.03 33.01
CA LYS A 904 0.21 -6.88 33.57
C LYS A 904 1.39 -6.97 32.59
N PRO A 905 2.61 -7.22 33.09
CA PRO A 905 3.75 -7.51 32.24
C PRO A 905 3.42 -8.56 31.19
N LEU A 906 3.83 -8.31 29.94
CA LEU A 906 3.55 -9.24 28.84
C LEU A 906 4.27 -10.59 29.04
N LEU A 907 5.43 -10.61 29.71
CA LEU A 907 6.12 -11.86 30.04
C LEU A 907 5.47 -12.55 31.24
N VAL A 908 5.16 -13.83 31.04
CA VAL A 908 4.58 -14.71 32.07
C VAL A 908 5.60 -15.70 32.63
N ASP A 909 5.38 -16.11 33.87
CA ASP A 909 6.24 -17.07 34.57
C ASP A 909 5.80 -18.53 34.31
N LYS A 910 6.07 -19.02 33.10
CA LYS A 910 5.74 -20.39 32.65
C LYS A 910 6.94 -21.11 32.05
N ILE A 911 7.87 -21.49 32.92
CA ILE A 911 9.11 -22.16 32.52
C ILE A 911 8.92 -23.68 32.50
N ASN A 912 9.32 -24.31 31.39
CA ASN A 912 9.52 -25.76 31.34
C ASN A 912 10.92 -26.11 31.82
N SER A 913 11.08 -26.56 33.07
CA SER A 913 12.37 -26.91 33.69
C SER A 913 13.06 -28.15 33.10
N ASP A 914 12.34 -28.89 32.25
CA ASP A 914 12.83 -30.10 31.59
C ASP A 914 13.15 -29.87 30.11
N SER A 915 13.17 -28.61 29.66
CA SER A 915 13.52 -28.26 28.28
C SER A 915 14.99 -28.57 27.94
N PRO A 916 15.34 -28.74 26.65
CA PRO A 916 16.72 -29.04 26.24
C PRO A 916 17.76 -28.08 26.81
N TRP A 917 17.44 -26.78 26.90
CA TRP A 917 18.30 -25.77 27.53
C TRP A 917 18.66 -26.11 28.98
N TRP A 918 17.66 -26.36 29.83
CA TRP A 918 17.90 -26.65 31.24
C TRP A 918 18.55 -28.01 31.46
N GLN A 919 18.26 -28.99 30.61
CA GLN A 919 18.93 -30.29 30.63
C GLN A 919 20.42 -30.16 30.30
N ALA A 920 20.77 -29.36 29.28
CA ALA A 920 22.17 -29.10 28.92
C ALA A 920 22.95 -28.43 30.06
N ILE A 921 22.33 -27.47 30.77
CA ILE A 921 22.94 -26.85 31.95
C ILE A 921 23.12 -27.85 33.09
N LYS A 922 22.10 -28.67 33.41
CA LYS A 922 22.19 -29.73 34.44
C LYS A 922 23.30 -30.74 34.14
N ALA A 923 23.53 -31.05 32.86
CA ALA A 923 24.59 -31.94 32.41
C ALA A 923 26.00 -31.34 32.58
N GLY A 924 26.12 -30.02 32.75
CA GLY A 924 27.38 -29.33 33.02
C GLY A 924 28.42 -29.41 31.90
N ASN A 925 28.03 -29.84 30.70
CA ASN A 925 28.95 -30.17 29.61
C ASN A 925 28.61 -29.39 28.34
N SER A 926 28.88 -28.09 28.36
CA SER A 926 28.73 -27.25 27.17
C SER A 926 30.01 -26.46 26.93
N GLY A 927 30.71 -26.77 25.84
CA GLY A 927 31.83 -25.96 25.34
C GLY A 927 31.42 -24.56 24.85
N ASN A 928 30.21 -24.10 25.19
CA ASN A 928 29.54 -22.91 24.66
C ASN A 928 29.29 -21.85 25.76
N GLY A 929 29.78 -22.03 26.99
CA GLY A 929 29.67 -21.02 28.05
C GLY A 929 28.27 -20.85 28.64
N LEU A 930 27.49 -21.95 28.74
CA LEU A 930 26.18 -21.95 29.39
C LEU A 930 26.26 -21.52 30.86
N PRO A 931 25.14 -21.04 31.46
CA PRO A 931 25.13 -20.61 32.85
C PRO A 931 25.37 -21.79 33.80
N THR A 932 25.80 -21.49 35.03
CA THR A 932 26.12 -22.50 36.04
C THR A 932 24.90 -23.00 36.82
N VAL A 933 23.74 -22.35 36.68
CA VAL A 933 22.54 -22.68 37.45
C VAL A 933 21.38 -22.96 36.49
N ALA A 934 20.80 -24.15 36.59
CA ALA A 934 19.69 -24.60 35.74
C ALA A 934 18.32 -24.05 36.18
N LYS A 935 18.23 -22.74 36.40
CA LYS A 935 16.98 -22.00 36.64
C LYS A 935 17.15 -20.52 36.28
N PRO A 936 16.07 -19.79 35.99
CA PRO A 936 16.13 -18.34 35.83
C PRO A 936 16.67 -17.65 37.09
N GLN A 937 17.37 -16.53 36.91
CA GLN A 937 17.90 -15.68 37.99
C GLN A 937 16.94 -14.57 38.42
N ILE A 938 15.74 -14.53 37.85
CA ILE A 938 14.65 -13.62 38.19
C ILE A 938 13.35 -14.38 38.39
N ARG A 939 12.39 -13.73 39.06
CA ARG A 939 11.04 -14.26 39.31
C ARG A 939 10.00 -13.16 39.14
N LEU A 940 8.77 -13.55 38.83
CA LEU A 940 7.61 -12.67 38.81
C LEU A 940 7.06 -12.49 40.23
N VAL A 941 6.84 -11.25 40.65
CA VAL A 941 6.29 -10.91 41.97
C VAL A 941 5.03 -10.07 41.80
N ASN A 942 4.03 -10.35 42.63
CA ASN A 942 2.85 -9.48 42.80
C ASN A 942 3.00 -8.74 44.13
N SER A 943 2.96 -7.41 44.08
CA SER A 943 3.08 -6.55 45.27
C SER A 943 2.14 -5.35 45.17
N ASP A 944 2.17 -4.48 46.18
CA ASP A 944 1.44 -3.20 46.17
C ASP A 944 1.84 -2.28 44.99
N PHE A 945 3.06 -2.45 44.45
CA PHE A 945 3.53 -1.71 43.27
C PHE A 945 3.14 -2.36 41.93
N GLY A 946 2.24 -3.36 41.97
CA GLY A 946 1.82 -4.13 40.80
C GLY A 946 2.62 -5.42 40.61
N THR A 947 2.47 -5.99 39.42
CA THR A 947 3.15 -7.21 38.99
C THR A 947 4.42 -6.85 38.22
N TYR A 948 5.57 -7.41 38.60
CA TYR A 948 6.85 -7.17 37.91
C TYR A 948 7.87 -8.29 38.13
N TRP A 949 8.84 -8.37 37.22
CA TRP A 949 9.98 -9.27 37.30
C TRP A 949 11.11 -8.65 38.13
N THR A 950 11.63 -9.40 39.12
CA THR A 950 12.73 -8.96 39.99
C THR A 950 13.74 -10.07 40.25
N HIS A 951 14.90 -9.71 40.80
CA HIS A 951 15.94 -10.66 41.21
C HIS A 951 15.44 -11.64 42.30
N LEU A 952 15.97 -12.86 42.32
CA LEU A 952 15.55 -13.91 43.28
C LEU A 952 15.71 -13.52 44.76
N THR A 953 16.65 -12.62 45.08
CA THR A 953 17.06 -12.28 46.45
C THR A 953 16.58 -10.90 46.95
N SER A 954 15.71 -10.20 46.22
CA SER A 954 15.23 -8.88 46.67
C SER A 954 14.24 -9.04 47.84
N ASP A 955 14.69 -8.73 49.06
CA ASP A 955 13.83 -8.59 50.25
C ASP A 955 13.00 -7.29 50.13
N THR A 956 11.68 -7.40 50.17
CA THR A 956 10.72 -6.33 49.86
C THR A 956 10.51 -5.30 50.99
N SER A 957 11.29 -5.37 52.08
CA SER A 957 10.97 -4.66 53.33
C SER A 957 11.58 -3.26 53.49
N GLU A 958 12.72 -2.93 52.87
CA GLU A 958 13.42 -1.66 53.19
C GLU A 958 13.22 -0.53 52.15
N VAL A 959 13.06 -0.86 50.86
CA VAL A 959 12.87 0.17 49.80
C VAL A 959 11.41 0.64 49.70
N SER A 960 10.44 -0.19 50.13
CA SER A 960 9.01 0.09 49.97
C SER A 960 8.54 1.31 50.77
N THR A 961 9.12 1.58 51.94
CA THR A 961 8.70 2.68 52.83
C THR A 961 9.08 4.07 52.34
N SER A 962 10.18 4.23 51.59
CA SER A 962 10.61 5.55 51.09
C SER A 962 9.91 5.93 49.79
N VAL A 963 9.61 4.94 48.94
CA VAL A 963 8.89 5.14 47.67
C VAL A 963 7.39 5.35 47.90
N LYS A 964 6.75 4.57 48.80
CA LYS A 964 5.33 4.81 49.19
C LYS A 964 5.10 6.21 49.71
N LYS A 965 5.98 6.68 50.61
CA LYS A 965 5.89 8.02 51.19
C LYS A 965 6.02 9.13 50.14
N LYS A 966 6.73 8.88 49.03
CA LYS A 966 6.93 9.85 47.95
C LYS A 966 5.74 9.92 46.99
N ILE A 967 5.04 8.80 46.80
CA ILE A 967 3.82 8.68 45.97
C ILE A 967 2.61 9.25 46.71
N GLU A 968 2.45 8.98 48.01
CA GLU A 968 1.34 9.54 48.82
C GLU A 968 1.41 11.07 48.94
N ILE A 969 2.61 11.66 49.05
CA ILE A 969 2.79 13.12 49.11
C ILE A 969 2.40 13.80 47.77
N THR A 970 2.60 13.12 46.62
CA THR A 970 2.30 13.71 45.30
C THR A 970 0.83 13.60 44.90
N GLU A 971 0.09 12.59 45.38
CA GLU A 971 -1.37 12.52 45.21
C GLU A 971 -2.13 13.54 46.10
N GLU A 972 -1.54 13.99 47.21
CA GLU A 972 -2.08 15.07 48.04
C GLU A 972 -1.81 16.45 47.43
N GLU A 973 -0.60 16.71 46.92
CA GLU A 973 -0.25 18.00 46.27
C GLU A 973 -1.09 18.25 44.99
N THR A 974 -1.33 17.22 44.19
CA THR A 974 -2.21 17.33 42.99
C THR A 974 -3.70 17.55 43.33
N ARG A 975 -4.13 17.24 44.55
CA ARG A 975 -5.49 17.51 45.05
C ARG A 975 -5.65 18.90 45.68
N GLU A 976 -4.59 19.47 46.23
CA GLU A 976 -4.62 20.82 46.81
C GLU A 976 -4.53 21.92 45.75
N ASP A 977 -3.77 21.71 44.66
CA ASP A 977 -3.66 22.70 43.57
C ASP A 977 -4.95 22.85 42.74
N ALA A 978 -5.82 21.84 42.70
CA ALA A 978 -7.12 21.91 42.03
C ALA A 978 -8.21 22.70 42.80
N LYS A 979 -7.92 23.19 44.02
CA LYS A 979 -8.88 23.93 44.86
C LYS A 979 -8.64 25.44 44.94
N ILE A 980 -7.58 25.97 44.33
CA ILE A 980 -7.25 27.39 44.40
C ILE A 980 -7.17 27.97 42.98
N GLU A 981 -8.33 28.24 42.38
CA GLU A 981 -8.56 29.44 41.54
C GLU A 981 -10.02 29.46 41.07
N LYS A 982 -10.87 30.05 41.90
CA LYS A 982 -12.16 30.62 41.52
C LYS A 982 -12.15 32.07 41.98
N VAL A 983 -11.81 33.01 41.09
CA VAL A 983 -12.24 34.42 41.19
C VAL A 983 -12.45 34.96 39.79
N ASP A 984 -13.61 35.57 39.61
CA ASP A 984 -14.17 36.16 38.40
C ASP A 984 -13.44 37.45 37.94
N ASP A 985 -13.58 37.68 36.61
CA ASP A 985 -13.85 38.96 35.94
C ASP A 985 -12.73 40.01 35.69
N ILE A 986 -12.34 40.19 34.41
CA ILE A 986 -12.63 41.39 33.55
C ILE A 986 -11.74 41.42 32.27
N SER A 987 -12.45 41.31 31.15
CA SER A 987 -12.25 41.68 29.73
C SER A 987 -11.26 42.79 29.30
N TYR A 988 -10.56 42.61 28.15
CA TYR A 988 -10.82 43.23 26.82
C TYR A 988 -9.57 43.23 25.90
N ALA A 989 -9.68 42.67 24.69
CA ALA A 989 -9.53 43.38 23.39
C ALA A 989 -9.55 42.40 22.20
N ALA A 990 -10.45 42.68 21.26
CA ALA A 990 -10.77 41.90 20.07
C ALA A 990 -9.88 42.21 18.86
N ASN A 991 -9.72 41.21 17.98
CA ASN A 991 -9.91 41.25 16.51
C ASN A 991 -9.29 39.98 15.88
N ASP A 992 -9.86 39.28 14.89
CA ASP A 992 -11.14 39.36 14.20
C ASP A 992 -11.25 38.09 13.31
N LYS A 993 -12.50 37.73 12.97
CA LYS A 993 -12.97 36.87 11.86
C LYS A 993 -13.25 35.37 12.08
N ASN A 994 -14.57 35.15 12.05
CA ASN A 994 -15.35 34.03 11.51
C ASN A 994 -15.89 32.97 12.48
N LYS A 995 -16.95 33.39 13.19
CA LYS A 995 -18.10 32.53 13.49
C LYS A 995 -19.40 33.30 13.20
N LEU A 996 -20.19 32.83 12.25
CA LEU A 996 -21.63 33.04 12.05
C LEU A 996 -22.08 31.75 11.33
N LEU A 997 -23.12 31.00 11.68
CA LEU A 997 -24.28 31.15 12.56
C LEU A 997 -24.94 29.76 12.59
N VAL A 998 -25.29 29.21 13.75
CA VAL A 998 -26.53 28.44 14.08
C VAL A 998 -26.48 28.32 15.61
N GLU A 999 -27.43 28.78 16.43
CA GLU A 999 -28.82 28.33 16.57
C GLU A 999 -29.63 29.32 17.41
N GLU A 1000 -30.93 29.36 17.14
CA GLU A 1000 -32.09 29.55 18.04
C GLU A 1000 -33.23 30.12 17.16
N VAL A 1001 -34.45 29.58 17.04
CA VAL A 1001 -35.38 29.03 18.04
C VAL A 1001 -36.44 28.15 17.33
N GLU A 1002 -36.82 27.04 17.96
CA GLU A 1002 -38.00 26.22 17.67
C GLU A 1002 -39.32 26.89 18.13
N GLU A 1003 -40.44 26.34 17.63
CA GLU A 1003 -41.85 26.52 18.05
C GLU A 1003 -42.63 27.68 17.37
N SER A 1004 -43.82 27.51 16.80
CA SER A 1004 -44.69 26.35 16.53
C SER A 1004 -45.91 26.83 15.70
N ILE A 1005 -46.52 25.93 14.91
CA ILE A 1005 -47.89 25.99 14.34
C ILE A 1005 -48.12 26.94 13.14
N VAL A 1006 -48.25 26.37 11.93
CA VAL A 1006 -49.48 26.14 11.12
C VAL A 1006 -49.17 25.08 10.06
#